data_AF-A0A6P6C944-F1
#
_entry.id   AF-A0A6P6C944-F1
#
_cell.length_a   1.000
_cell.length_b   1.000
_cell.length_c   1.000
_cell.angle_alpha   90.00
_cell.angle_beta   90.00
_cell.angle_gamma   90.00
#
_symmetry.space_group_name_H-M   'P 1'
#
loop_
_entity.id
_entity.type
_entity.pdbx_description
1 polymer ?
#
loop_
_entity_poly.entity_id
_entity_poly.type
_entity_poly.pdbx_seq_one_letter_code
_entity_poly.pdbx_strand_id
1 'polypeptide(L)'
;MFYFLLSIHVAAKMERYLPRQRRKKKRKRPSLRKWTLWTKHQRIVKHTVYKTNLHVVCTPVPEEFLDQNVVFFLRNTKETISEASDMKEAMEIMPETLEYGIINANMLHFLKDVLCQVFLPALSFNQHKEASMALPPGEISDSSEYEMDLPNMPGEAVEYHSIQLIRDEFLMNIQKFANNIQRTMQQLEGEIKLEMPSISVDGEVSYLAADPETMDILEQCVINWLDQISAAIESQLKKTPQGNGPLAEIEFWRERNATLSALHEQTKLPIVRKVLDVIKEADSMLVANLQPVLTELFKLHMEASDNVRFLSTVERHFKNITHGSSFHVVLETIPAMMSALRMVWIISRHYNKDERMVPLMERVAWEIAERVCRVVNLRTLFNVSGWPTRGSDGSQKLRGLVFLGQVMEEFYNIFGPELKAVTGDPKRIDDVLCRVDSLVTPMENLTFDPFNIKSSQYWKYVIDDFRIEVLASTTSVGLISDLDATFLHLESFKTLRSAEAAFDMLLKFKHIRSREAINRQMMMKFNDILAQYCKEIDIVHKIFVQNLDNPPLCKSQPPVAGAVHWERSLFFRIKHTILRFQEVEEILDSERGAEVKQKYLEVGRMMKGYEDMKYEQWRDTTEQVLPALMKKSLLAKVKQKYLEVGRMMKGYEDMKYEQWRDTTEQVLPALMKKSLLAKVSADDATGSDRGTVFAINFSPALREIINETKYFEQLGFHIPELARNVALQEDKFLRYTEGIQSMLDHYHTLTGTLNEAEAVLLDEHSQELVRVFRSGHKRLNWNSLGIADYITRCKQAIGKFESLVHQIHKNADDIASRLTLIESINLFKYPAPKSEEELPGVKEFFEHIDRERAKDLDHMVRWYLAIGPLLTKVEGLVVHTNTGKAPKLASYYEYWESKIYEVLTKLVLKNLQSFNTLILGNVPLFQTETILTAPEIILHPSANEINKMCVHCIRNCVEITKHFVRWMNGSCIECPPQKGEEEELVIISFYNDISLNPQIIEQAVMIPQNVHRILINLMKYLQKWKRYRPLWKLDKAIVMEKFAAKRPPCVAYDDKLQFYSKIAYEVTRHPLIKDEHCVRLQLGPLANTVQENAKSWVISLGKLLNESAKEELYNLYEEMESLAKNLKKSPSTLEDLKFVLATIAEIRSKSLVMELRYRDVQERYRTMVMYNIYVSEQLPSAFYGCVGH
;
A
#
# COMPACT_ATOMS: atom_id res chain seq x y z
N MET A 1 20.40 14.46 10.57
CA MET A 1 20.43 13.43 11.65
C MET A 1 20.73 13.95 13.09
N PHE A 2 21.69 14.86 13.33
CA PHE A 2 22.16 15.17 14.72
C PHE A 2 21.17 15.87 15.69
N TYR A 3 20.12 16.55 15.20
CA TYR A 3 19.21 17.34 16.05
C TYR A 3 17.99 16.57 16.60
N PHE A 4 17.60 15.45 15.99
CA PHE A 4 16.43 14.64 16.41
C PHE A 4 16.59 14.12 17.85
N LEU A 5 17.83 13.87 18.27
CA LEU A 5 18.20 13.37 19.61
C LEU A 5 17.93 14.37 20.75
N LEU A 6 17.80 15.68 20.47
CA LEU A 6 17.61 16.68 21.51
C LEU A 6 16.17 16.70 22.05
N SER A 7 15.18 16.46 21.19
CA SER A 7 13.75 16.53 21.55
C SER A 7 13.31 15.44 22.53
N ILE A 8 13.85 14.23 22.39
CA ILE A 8 13.57 13.10 23.30
C ILE A 8 14.02 13.41 24.74
N HIS A 9 15.09 14.20 24.90
CA HIS A 9 15.62 14.59 26.20
C HIS A 9 14.76 15.61 26.97
N VAL A 10 13.78 16.25 26.30
CA VAL A 10 12.84 17.20 26.91
C VAL A 10 11.58 16.50 27.41
N ALA A 11 11.03 15.57 26.61
CA ALA A 11 9.78 14.85 26.94
C ALA A 11 9.86 14.10 28.28
N ALA A 12 10.98 13.42 28.55
CA ALA A 12 11.22 12.65 29.78
C ALA A 12 11.28 13.50 31.08
N LYS A 13 11.13 14.83 31.00
CA LYS A 13 11.27 15.76 32.13
C LYS A 13 9.94 16.31 32.67
N MET A 14 8.82 16.12 31.95
CA MET A 14 7.56 16.81 32.26
C MET A 14 6.59 16.02 33.16
N GLU A 15 6.77 14.71 33.31
CA GLU A 15 5.84 13.82 34.04
C GLU A 15 6.04 13.84 35.58
N ARG A 16 6.15 15.03 36.18
CA ARG A 16 6.40 15.23 37.62
C ARG A 16 5.46 16.18 38.36
N TYR A 17 4.22 16.33 37.91
CA TYR A 17 3.18 17.08 38.64
C TYR A 17 1.86 16.29 38.83
N LEU A 18 1.71 15.70 40.03
CA LEU A 18 0.54 15.59 40.93
C LEU A 18 -0.91 15.68 40.35
N PRO A 19 -1.91 14.92 40.93
CA PRO A 19 -2.04 14.71 42.38
C PRO A 19 -2.43 13.32 42.90
N ARG A 20 -2.31 13.18 44.23
CA ARG A 20 -2.60 11.99 45.07
C ARG A 20 -4.11 11.86 45.39
N GLN A 21 -4.56 10.66 45.81
CA GLN A 21 -4.91 10.28 47.21
C GLN A 21 -5.24 8.75 47.26
N ARG A 22 -4.77 7.86 48.17
CA ARG A 22 -4.43 7.82 49.62
C ARG A 22 -5.50 7.13 50.50
N ARG A 23 -5.18 5.93 51.01
CA ARG A 23 -5.42 5.40 52.39
C ARG A 23 -4.29 4.37 52.66
N LYS A 24 -3.41 4.48 53.68
CA LYS A 24 -3.56 4.38 55.17
C LYS A 24 -3.97 2.96 55.61
N LYS A 25 -3.36 2.23 56.57
CA LYS A 25 -2.24 2.39 57.58
C LYS A 25 -1.24 1.18 57.39
N LYS A 26 -0.22 0.77 58.18
CA LYS A 26 0.43 0.96 59.53
C LYS A 26 1.91 0.38 59.38
N ARG A 27 2.87 0.09 60.30
CA ARG A 27 3.15 0.25 61.77
C ARG A 27 4.69 0.11 62.15
N LYS A 28 5.50 1.18 62.07
CA LYS A 28 6.65 1.52 62.98
C LYS A 28 8.06 0.83 62.93
N ARG A 29 9.02 1.59 63.49
CA ARG A 29 10.49 1.42 63.76
C ARG A 29 10.75 0.95 65.23
N PRO A 30 11.96 0.48 65.67
CA PRO A 30 13.17 1.31 65.92
C PRO A 30 14.54 0.62 65.67
N SER A 31 15.62 1.09 66.33
CA SER A 31 17.04 0.96 65.96
C SER A 31 17.99 0.91 67.18
N LEU A 32 19.23 0.39 67.04
CA LEU A 32 20.37 0.71 67.92
C LEU A 32 21.75 0.53 67.21
N ARG A 33 22.88 0.74 67.92
CA ARG A 33 24.24 1.01 67.35
C ARG A 33 25.38 0.16 67.97
N LYS A 34 26.54 0.18 67.26
CA LYS A 34 27.95 -0.11 67.66
C LYS A 34 28.43 -1.54 67.35
N TRP A 35 29.72 -1.81 67.11
CA TRP A 35 30.97 -1.01 67.26
C TRP A 35 31.82 -0.90 65.97
N THR A 36 33.00 -0.29 66.06
CA THR A 36 33.96 0.03 64.98
C THR A 36 35.16 -0.90 64.93
N LEU A 37 35.74 -1.09 63.75
CA LEU A 37 37.20 -1.19 63.56
C LEU A 37 37.59 -0.60 62.20
N TRP A 38 38.80 -0.05 62.09
CA TRP A 38 39.30 0.67 60.90
C TRP A 38 40.47 -0.08 60.26
N THR A 39 40.38 -0.37 58.97
CA THR A 39 41.55 -0.57 58.10
C THR A 39 41.34 0.21 56.79
N LYS A 40 42.33 1.02 56.41
CA LYS A 40 42.32 1.70 55.11
C LYS A 40 42.63 0.68 54.01
N HIS A 41 41.74 0.49 53.06
CA HIS A 41 42.09 -0.03 51.73
C HIS A 41 41.77 1.05 50.70
N GLN A 42 42.63 1.20 49.68
CA GLN A 42 42.47 2.24 48.66
C GLN A 42 41.21 1.93 47.84
N ARG A 43 40.21 2.81 47.96
CA ARG A 43 38.98 2.68 47.18
C ARG A 43 39.27 3.06 45.72
N ILE A 44 39.61 2.06 44.90
CA ILE A 44 39.64 2.20 43.44
C ILE A 44 38.20 2.50 43.00
N VAL A 45 37.89 3.78 42.81
CA VAL A 45 36.60 4.21 42.28
C VAL A 45 36.60 3.91 40.79
N LYS A 46 36.09 2.73 40.40
CA LYS A 46 35.67 2.46 39.03
C LYS A 46 34.59 3.48 38.66
N HIS A 47 34.97 4.54 37.95
CA HIS A 47 34.04 5.41 37.27
C HIS A 47 33.46 4.64 36.07
N THR A 48 32.30 4.01 36.26
CA THR A 48 31.54 3.41 35.17
C THR A 48 30.98 4.52 34.28
N VAL A 49 31.75 4.91 33.26
CA VAL A 49 31.29 5.82 32.22
C VAL A 49 30.45 5.02 31.24
N TYR A 50 29.13 5.16 31.33
CA TYR A 50 28.20 4.60 30.35
C TYR A 50 28.40 5.30 29.00
N LYS A 51 29.12 4.64 28.09
CA LYS A 51 29.11 5.00 26.67
C LYS A 51 27.87 4.40 26.02
N THR A 52 27.04 5.24 25.39
CA THR A 52 26.01 4.77 24.47
C THR A 52 26.67 4.42 23.14
N ASN A 53 27.05 3.15 22.98
CA ASN A 53 27.59 2.66 21.71
C ASN A 53 26.43 2.36 20.75
N LEU A 54 26.28 3.16 19.69
CA LEU A 54 25.22 2.99 18.70
C LEU A 54 25.74 2.15 17.52
N HIS A 55 25.56 0.83 17.62
CA HIS A 55 26.02 -0.13 16.61
C HIS A 55 24.98 -0.31 15.51
N VAL A 56 25.25 0.22 14.30
CA VAL A 56 24.48 -0.09 13.09
C VAL A 56 25.08 -1.33 12.45
N VAL A 57 24.40 -2.47 12.59
CA VAL A 57 24.86 -3.78 12.09
C VAL A 57 23.81 -4.32 11.11
N CYS A 58 24.21 -4.58 9.86
CA CYS A 58 23.41 -5.42 8.98
C CYS A 58 23.59 -6.89 9.41
N THR A 59 22.47 -7.62 9.50
CA THR A 59 22.32 -8.94 10.14
C THR A 59 23.46 -9.95 9.88
N PRO A 60 23.80 -10.81 10.86
CA PRO A 60 23.06 -11.10 12.10
C PRO A 60 23.36 -10.16 13.28
N VAL A 61 22.50 -10.21 14.31
CA VAL A 61 22.76 -9.57 15.61
C VAL A 61 23.86 -10.35 16.34
N PRO A 62 24.91 -9.71 16.90
CA PRO A 62 25.95 -10.42 17.64
C PRO A 62 25.41 -11.04 18.95
N GLU A 63 25.90 -12.23 19.29
CA GLU A 63 25.42 -13.01 20.46
C GLU A 63 25.55 -12.22 21.79
N GLU A 64 26.56 -11.34 21.89
CA GLU A 64 26.82 -10.44 23.04
C GLU A 64 25.65 -9.52 23.42
N PHE A 65 24.66 -9.33 22.54
CA PHE A 65 23.52 -8.43 22.74
C PHE A 65 22.16 -9.13 22.89
N LEU A 66 22.11 -10.48 22.87
CA LEU A 66 20.85 -11.24 22.96
C LEU A 66 20.14 -11.04 24.32
N ASP A 67 20.90 -10.83 25.40
CA ASP A 67 20.38 -10.54 26.75
C ASP A 67 19.96 -9.07 26.96
N GLN A 68 19.91 -8.25 25.89
CA GLN A 68 19.60 -6.83 25.96
C GLN A 68 18.39 -6.47 25.08
N ASN A 69 17.75 -5.33 25.38
CA ASN A 69 16.64 -4.85 24.56
C ASN A 69 17.16 -4.18 23.28
N VAL A 70 16.88 -4.79 22.12
CA VAL A 70 17.37 -4.35 20.81
C VAL A 70 16.29 -3.56 20.08
N VAL A 71 16.61 -2.34 19.64
CA VAL A 71 15.76 -1.55 18.74
C VAL A 71 16.13 -1.88 17.28
N PHE A 72 15.15 -2.20 16.45
CA PHE A 72 15.35 -2.45 15.02
C PHE A 72 14.58 -1.45 14.15
N PHE A 73 15.08 -1.25 12.94
CA PHE A 73 14.46 -0.48 11.86
C PHE A 73 14.48 -1.33 10.59
N LEU A 74 13.35 -1.46 9.90
CA LEU A 74 13.16 -2.31 8.74
C LEU A 74 12.49 -1.50 7.63
N ARG A 75 13.13 -1.46 6.44
CA ARG A 75 12.67 -0.66 5.31
C ARG A 75 11.57 -1.41 4.55
N ASN A 76 10.38 -0.80 4.49
CA ASN A 76 9.21 -1.39 3.82
C ASN A 76 9.28 -1.24 2.28
N THR A 77 9.98 -0.22 1.79
CA THR A 77 10.17 0.03 0.35
C THR A 77 11.32 -0.79 -0.25
N LYS A 78 11.32 -0.99 -1.58
CA LYS A 78 12.45 -1.58 -2.32
C LYS A 78 13.58 -0.57 -2.59
N GLU A 79 13.24 0.71 -2.64
CA GLU A 79 14.10 1.82 -3.05
C GLU A 79 14.80 2.50 -1.85
N THR A 80 15.82 3.33 -2.10
CA THR A 80 16.50 4.08 -1.04
C THR A 80 15.59 5.18 -0.49
N ILE A 81 15.46 5.27 0.84
CA ILE A 81 14.70 6.34 1.48
C ILE A 81 15.44 7.68 1.27
N SER A 82 14.73 8.68 0.77
CA SER A 82 15.25 10.04 0.59
C SER A 82 15.65 10.69 1.92
N GLU A 83 16.70 11.50 1.93
CA GLU A 83 16.99 12.35 3.10
C GLU A 83 15.98 13.51 3.14
N ALA A 84 15.08 13.48 4.13
CA ALA A 84 14.10 14.54 4.36
C ALA A 84 14.80 15.88 4.68
N SER A 85 14.31 16.95 4.07
CA SER A 85 14.86 18.30 4.17
C SER A 85 14.54 18.99 5.49
N ASP A 86 13.42 18.65 6.13
CA ASP A 86 13.07 19.13 7.48
C ASP A 86 12.51 18.04 8.42
N MET A 87 12.29 18.44 9.68
CA MET A 87 11.82 17.57 10.77
C MET A 87 10.36 17.09 10.58
N LYS A 88 9.52 17.87 9.90
CA LYS A 88 8.10 17.61 9.68
C LYS A 88 7.93 16.65 8.49
N GLU A 89 8.65 16.89 7.39
CA GLU A 89 8.81 15.95 6.29
C GLU A 89 9.35 14.61 6.80
N ALA A 90 10.35 14.62 7.71
CA ALA A 90 10.84 13.39 8.33
C ALA A 90 9.77 12.67 9.19
N MET A 91 8.91 13.41 9.91
CA MET A 91 7.81 12.83 10.69
C MET A 91 6.66 12.29 9.83
N GLU A 92 6.48 12.80 8.61
CA GLU A 92 5.47 12.35 7.66
C GLU A 92 5.99 11.14 6.84
N ILE A 93 7.23 11.19 6.33
CA ILE A 93 7.81 10.13 5.45
C ILE A 93 8.33 8.91 6.22
N MET A 94 8.92 9.07 7.42
CA MET A 94 9.53 7.92 8.11
C MET A 94 8.54 6.82 8.52
N PRO A 95 7.34 7.11 9.07
CA PRO A 95 6.38 6.06 9.43
C PRO A 95 5.86 5.23 8.23
N GLU A 96 5.83 5.80 7.02
CA GLU A 96 5.41 5.09 5.81
C GLU A 96 6.54 4.26 5.17
N THR A 97 7.81 4.62 5.43
CA THR A 97 8.98 4.01 4.79
C THR A 97 9.79 3.07 5.69
N LEU A 98 9.68 3.22 7.01
CA LEU A 98 10.37 2.42 8.02
C LEU A 98 9.40 1.84 9.06
N GLU A 99 9.32 0.51 9.10
CA GLU A 99 8.86 -0.17 10.30
C GLU A 99 9.96 -0.09 11.38
N TYR A 100 9.56 0.02 12.64
CA TYR A 100 10.49 0.01 13.77
C TYR A 100 9.89 -0.73 14.97
N GLY A 101 10.74 -1.32 15.79
CA GLY A 101 10.29 -2.10 16.94
C GLY A 101 11.39 -2.36 17.96
N ILE A 102 11.00 -2.99 19.07
CA ILE A 102 11.89 -3.36 20.18
C ILE A 102 11.73 -4.84 20.45
N ILE A 103 12.83 -5.58 20.44
CA ILE A 103 12.91 -6.97 20.90
C ILE A 103 13.41 -6.95 22.34
N ASN A 104 12.66 -7.56 23.26
CA ASN A 104 13.07 -7.71 24.66
C ASN A 104 13.92 -8.96 24.86
N ALA A 105 14.86 -8.91 25.82
CA ALA A 105 15.76 -10.02 26.16
C ALA A 105 15.03 -11.36 26.47
N ASN A 106 13.81 -11.32 27.03
CA ASN A 106 13.01 -12.52 27.26
C ASN A 106 12.09 -12.81 26.06
N MET A 107 12.68 -13.35 24.98
CA MET A 107 12.04 -13.47 23.66
C MET A 107 10.78 -14.33 23.63
N LEU A 108 10.70 -15.41 24.44
CA LEU A 108 9.51 -16.28 24.47
C LEU A 108 8.30 -15.60 25.08
N HIS A 109 8.49 -14.83 26.17
CA HIS A 109 7.46 -13.96 26.73
C HIS A 109 7.02 -12.91 25.71
N PHE A 110 7.97 -12.21 25.10
CA PHE A 110 7.69 -11.17 24.10
C PHE A 110 6.89 -11.72 22.91
N LEU A 111 7.30 -12.86 22.34
CA LEU A 111 6.60 -13.49 21.21
C LEU A 111 5.17 -13.92 21.59
N LYS A 112 5.00 -14.53 22.76
CA LYS A 112 3.67 -14.88 23.30
C LYS A 112 2.79 -13.63 23.43
N ASP A 113 3.28 -12.59 24.09
CA ASP A 113 2.48 -11.41 24.41
C ASP A 113 2.16 -10.58 23.15
N VAL A 114 3.08 -10.49 22.18
CA VAL A 114 2.81 -9.88 20.87
C VAL A 114 1.75 -10.67 20.08
N LEU A 115 1.85 -12.00 20.03
CA LEU A 115 0.83 -12.83 19.36
C LEU A 115 -0.55 -12.73 20.03
N CYS A 116 -0.59 -12.84 21.37
CA CYS A 116 -1.85 -12.89 22.13
C CYS A 116 -2.51 -11.53 22.39
N GLN A 117 -1.73 -10.46 22.54
CA GLN A 117 -2.24 -9.13 22.94
C GLN A 117 -2.30 -8.13 21.77
N VAL A 118 -1.60 -8.38 20.65
CA VAL A 118 -1.61 -7.50 19.47
C VAL A 118 -2.22 -8.20 18.26
N PHE A 119 -1.64 -9.31 17.79
CA PHE A 119 -2.06 -9.92 16.52
C PHE A 119 -3.41 -10.66 16.60
N LEU A 120 -3.66 -11.46 17.64
CA LEU A 120 -4.96 -12.14 17.84
C LEU A 120 -6.13 -11.12 17.94
N PRO A 121 -6.03 -10.03 18.71
CA PRO A 121 -7.03 -8.95 18.70
C PRO A 121 -7.16 -8.24 17.35
N ALA A 122 -6.08 -7.95 16.63
CA ALA A 122 -6.15 -7.29 15.32
C ALA A 122 -6.87 -8.16 14.26
N LEU A 123 -6.55 -9.45 14.21
CA LEU A 123 -7.15 -10.40 13.25
C LEU A 123 -8.63 -10.70 13.54
N SER A 124 -9.04 -10.62 14.81
CA SER A 124 -10.45 -10.79 15.23
C SER A 124 -11.26 -9.49 15.18
N PHE A 125 -10.67 -8.32 15.43
CA PHE A 125 -11.38 -7.02 15.33
C PHE A 125 -11.96 -6.79 13.92
N ASN A 126 -11.24 -7.22 12.88
CA ASN A 126 -11.72 -7.19 11.51
C ASN A 126 -12.96 -8.09 11.25
N GLN A 127 -13.39 -8.97 12.17
CA GLN A 127 -14.68 -9.67 12.03
C GLN A 127 -15.86 -8.72 12.32
N HIS A 128 -15.69 -7.79 13.27
CA HIS A 128 -16.75 -6.89 13.70
C HIS A 128 -16.98 -5.70 12.77
N LYS A 129 -15.96 -5.25 12.04
CA LYS A 129 -16.10 -4.14 11.07
C LYS A 129 -16.90 -4.53 9.82
N GLU A 130 -16.78 -5.77 9.37
CA GLU A 130 -17.53 -6.31 8.21
C GLU A 130 -18.96 -6.68 8.61
N ALA A 131 -19.17 -7.22 9.81
CA ALA A 131 -20.49 -7.60 10.32
C ALA A 131 -21.38 -6.42 10.77
N SER A 132 -20.84 -5.20 10.90
CA SER A 132 -21.59 -4.04 11.44
C SER A 132 -22.29 -3.16 10.39
N MET A 133 -22.24 -3.52 9.10
CA MET A 133 -23.03 -2.87 8.04
C MET A 133 -24.48 -3.40 7.93
N ALA A 134 -24.88 -4.33 8.80
CA ALA A 134 -26.27 -4.81 8.91
C ALA A 134 -27.05 -4.01 9.97
N LEU A 135 -27.75 -2.95 9.54
CA LEU A 135 -28.63 -2.15 10.41
C LEU A 135 -29.91 -2.91 10.82
N PRO A 136 -30.39 -2.77 12.07
CA PRO A 136 -31.70 -3.25 12.49
C PRO A 136 -32.83 -2.32 11.99
N PRO A 137 -34.06 -2.84 11.77
CA PRO A 137 -35.15 -2.05 11.20
C PRO A 137 -35.88 -1.15 12.23
N GLY A 138 -35.87 0.17 12.04
CA GLY A 138 -36.70 1.10 12.80
C GLY A 138 -36.44 2.60 12.55
N GLU A 139 -37.47 3.31 12.08
CA GLU A 139 -37.71 4.77 12.25
C GLU A 139 -36.66 5.79 11.74
N ILE A 140 -36.64 5.96 10.41
CA ILE A 140 -36.64 7.23 9.63
C ILE A 140 -36.12 8.52 10.30
N SER A 141 -35.04 9.10 9.75
CA SER A 141 -34.93 10.57 9.51
C SER A 141 -33.91 10.88 8.41
N ASP A 142 -34.27 11.80 7.51
CA ASP A 142 -33.58 12.20 6.27
C ASP A 142 -32.03 12.30 6.28
N SER A 143 -31.40 11.74 5.23
CA SER A 143 -30.63 12.55 4.26
C SER A 143 -30.36 11.80 2.95
N SER A 144 -30.61 12.46 1.82
CA SER A 144 -30.09 12.14 0.48
C SER A 144 -28.61 12.61 0.37
N GLU A 145 -27.79 12.35 -0.66
CA GLU A 145 -27.88 11.89 -2.06
C GLU A 145 -26.41 11.54 -2.48
N TYR A 146 -26.00 10.57 -3.29
CA TYR A 146 -26.62 9.62 -4.25
C TYR A 146 -25.98 8.21 -4.09
N GLU A 147 -26.57 7.19 -4.73
CA GLU A 147 -25.91 5.90 -5.05
C GLU A 147 -26.21 5.56 -6.53
N MET A 148 -25.36 4.78 -7.22
CA MET A 148 -25.47 4.54 -8.67
C MET A 148 -25.27 3.05 -8.99
N ASP A 149 -26.23 2.45 -9.71
CA ASP A 149 -26.31 0.99 -9.90
C ASP A 149 -25.10 0.37 -10.61
N LEU A 150 -24.66 -0.78 -10.09
CA LEU A 150 -23.79 -1.75 -10.79
C LEU A 150 -24.47 -3.14 -10.77
N PRO A 151 -24.51 -3.86 -11.91
CA PRO A 151 -25.23 -5.13 -12.00
C PRO A 151 -24.47 -6.27 -11.30
N ASN A 152 -25.19 -6.98 -10.43
CA ASN A 152 -24.65 -8.02 -9.57
C ASN A 152 -24.21 -9.27 -10.38
N MET A 153 -22.91 -9.53 -10.47
CA MET A 153 -22.34 -10.66 -11.21
C MET A 153 -22.17 -11.90 -10.30
N PRO A 154 -22.66 -13.10 -10.71
CA PRO A 154 -22.63 -14.30 -9.87
C PRO A 154 -21.21 -14.92 -9.82
N GLY A 155 -20.35 -14.38 -8.96
CA GLY A 155 -19.00 -14.91 -8.71
C GLY A 155 -18.42 -14.60 -7.32
N GLU A 156 -18.50 -13.35 -6.85
CA GLU A 156 -17.75 -12.86 -5.68
C GLU A 156 -18.04 -13.59 -4.37
N ALA A 157 -19.26 -14.10 -4.19
CA ALA A 157 -19.68 -14.83 -2.98
C ALA A 157 -18.84 -16.09 -2.68
N VAL A 158 -18.18 -16.68 -3.69
CA VAL A 158 -17.34 -17.87 -3.53
C VAL A 158 -15.94 -17.51 -3.01
N GLU A 159 -15.41 -16.35 -3.40
CA GLU A 159 -14.10 -15.87 -2.91
C GLU A 159 -14.19 -15.39 -1.46
N TYR A 160 -15.25 -14.65 -1.09
CA TYR A 160 -15.47 -14.25 0.29
C TYR A 160 -15.55 -15.44 1.27
N HIS A 161 -16.26 -16.51 0.90
CA HIS A 161 -16.40 -17.68 1.78
C HIS A 161 -15.10 -18.48 1.92
N SER A 162 -14.29 -18.57 0.86
CA SER A 162 -12.98 -19.22 0.92
C SER A 162 -11.94 -18.39 1.69
N ILE A 163 -11.97 -17.06 1.59
CA ILE A 163 -11.15 -16.15 2.41
C ILE A 163 -11.49 -16.29 3.90
N GLN A 164 -12.77 -16.40 4.27
CA GLN A 164 -13.19 -16.66 5.65
C GLN A 164 -12.63 -17.99 6.19
N LEU A 165 -12.77 -19.08 5.45
CA LEU A 165 -12.27 -20.40 5.87
C LEU A 165 -10.74 -20.42 6.08
N ILE A 166 -9.98 -19.80 5.17
CA ILE A 166 -8.52 -19.67 5.29
C ILE A 166 -8.13 -18.83 6.53
N ARG A 167 -8.86 -17.73 6.79
CA ARG A 167 -8.63 -16.82 7.92
C ARG A 167 -8.92 -17.50 9.27
N ASP A 168 -10.00 -18.28 9.36
CA ASP A 168 -10.35 -19.03 10.57
C ASP A 168 -9.40 -20.21 10.82
N GLU A 169 -8.95 -20.92 9.78
CA GLU A 169 -7.88 -21.93 9.92
C GLU A 169 -6.57 -21.29 10.41
N PHE A 170 -6.20 -20.14 9.87
CA PHE A 170 -5.00 -19.40 10.28
C PHE A 170 -5.07 -18.92 11.74
N LEU A 171 -6.22 -18.37 12.17
CA LEU A 171 -6.49 -18.06 13.58
C LEU A 171 -6.36 -19.29 14.49
N MET A 172 -6.97 -20.41 14.10
CA MET A 172 -6.89 -21.67 14.84
C MET A 172 -5.43 -22.17 14.95
N ASN A 173 -4.61 -21.95 13.93
CA ASN A 173 -3.21 -22.35 13.90
C ASN A 173 -2.31 -21.39 14.70
N ILE A 174 -2.56 -20.08 14.71
CA ILE A 174 -1.93 -19.13 15.63
C ILE A 174 -2.24 -19.50 17.09
N GLN A 175 -3.50 -19.83 17.41
CA GLN A 175 -3.88 -20.21 18.77
C GLN A 175 -3.18 -21.51 19.22
N LYS A 176 -3.03 -22.50 18.33
CA LYS A 176 -2.21 -23.71 18.59
C LYS A 176 -0.74 -23.34 18.84
N PHE A 177 -0.16 -22.42 18.06
CA PHE A 177 1.22 -22.00 18.21
C PHE A 177 1.47 -21.23 19.53
N ALA A 178 0.58 -20.31 19.91
CA ALA A 178 0.62 -19.62 21.20
C ALA A 178 0.49 -20.60 22.38
N ASN A 179 -0.39 -21.60 22.27
CA ASN A 179 -0.51 -22.67 23.27
C ASN A 179 0.75 -23.54 23.35
N ASN A 180 1.43 -23.79 22.22
CA ASN A 180 2.71 -24.50 22.21
C ASN A 180 3.83 -23.68 22.86
N ILE A 181 3.93 -22.37 22.57
CA ILE A 181 4.87 -21.47 23.26
C ILE A 181 4.61 -21.49 24.78
N GLN A 182 3.35 -21.37 25.20
CA GLN A 182 2.98 -21.44 26.62
C GLN A 182 3.37 -22.79 27.27
N ARG A 183 3.16 -23.92 26.58
CA ARG A 183 3.62 -25.25 27.03
C ARG A 183 5.14 -25.32 27.13
N THR A 184 5.88 -24.81 26.15
CA THR A 184 7.35 -24.79 26.17
C THR A 184 7.89 -23.89 27.28
N MET A 185 7.27 -22.74 27.54
CA MET A 185 7.62 -21.89 28.69
C MET A 185 7.39 -22.64 30.01
N GLN A 186 6.25 -23.31 30.19
CA GLN A 186 5.97 -24.11 31.39
C GLN A 186 6.94 -25.30 31.55
N GLN A 187 7.37 -25.93 30.46
CA GLN A 187 8.38 -27.00 30.46
C GLN A 187 9.78 -26.49 30.80
N LEU A 188 10.14 -25.27 30.35
CA LEU A 188 11.42 -24.63 30.66
C LEU A 188 11.47 -24.07 32.10
N GLU A 189 10.35 -23.59 32.63
CA GLU A 189 10.28 -23.10 34.00
C GLU A 189 10.17 -24.22 35.03
N GLY A 190 9.43 -25.30 34.74
CA GLY A 190 9.25 -26.44 35.61
C GLY A 190 8.28 -26.20 36.80
N GLU A 191 7.37 -27.16 37.03
CA GLU A 191 6.38 -27.07 38.13
C GLU A 191 7.00 -27.17 39.53
N ILE A 192 8.22 -27.71 39.64
CA ILE A 192 8.96 -27.93 40.89
C ILE A 192 10.37 -27.37 40.68
N LYS A 193 10.78 -26.44 41.55
CA LYS A 193 12.09 -25.79 41.53
C LYS A 193 12.83 -26.11 42.82
N LEU A 194 14.07 -26.58 42.71
CA LEU A 194 14.96 -26.78 43.86
C LEU A 194 15.30 -25.43 44.51
N GLU A 195 15.13 -25.32 45.82
CA GLU A 195 15.44 -24.10 46.56
C GLU A 195 16.96 -23.88 46.64
N MET A 196 17.47 -22.84 45.98
CA MET A 196 18.91 -22.55 45.98
C MET A 196 19.37 -21.97 47.34
N PRO A 197 20.58 -22.31 47.82
CA PRO A 197 21.07 -21.82 49.11
C PRO A 197 21.22 -20.29 49.10
N SER A 198 20.93 -19.66 50.24
CA SER A 198 20.92 -18.20 50.42
C SER A 198 22.31 -17.55 50.56
N ILE A 199 23.38 -18.33 50.34
CA ILE A 199 24.78 -17.96 50.56
C ILE A 199 25.62 -18.20 49.29
N SER A 200 26.70 -17.42 49.12
CA SER A 200 27.57 -17.50 47.94
C SER A 200 28.52 -18.69 48.03
N VAL A 201 28.23 -19.76 47.29
CA VAL A 201 29.00 -21.03 47.29
C VAL A 201 30.29 -20.93 46.44
N ASP A 202 30.96 -19.77 46.44
CA ASP A 202 32.05 -19.47 45.50
C ASP A 202 33.42 -20.00 45.95
N GLY A 203 33.63 -20.22 47.26
CA GLY A 203 34.89 -20.70 47.84
C GLY A 203 35.31 -22.12 47.44
N GLU A 204 36.48 -22.57 47.89
CA GLU A 204 36.93 -23.96 47.72
C GLU A 204 36.09 -24.92 48.57
N VAL A 205 35.89 -26.14 48.06
CA VAL A 205 35.00 -27.16 48.65
C VAL A 205 35.40 -27.48 50.11
N SER A 206 36.70 -27.64 50.35
CA SER A 206 37.29 -27.91 51.67
C SER A 206 37.14 -26.76 52.67
N TYR A 207 37.10 -25.50 52.21
CA TYR A 207 36.86 -24.34 53.07
C TYR A 207 35.39 -24.24 53.47
N LEU A 208 34.49 -24.50 52.52
CA LEU A 208 33.03 -24.47 52.74
C LEU A 208 32.57 -25.65 53.63
N ALA A 209 33.21 -26.80 53.55
CA ALA A 209 32.98 -27.96 54.42
C ALA A 209 33.49 -27.75 55.87
N ALA A 210 34.43 -26.81 56.08
CA ALA A 210 35.06 -26.56 57.37
C ALA A 210 34.37 -25.47 58.22
N ASP A 211 33.42 -24.72 57.65
CA ASP A 211 32.66 -23.68 58.36
C ASP A 211 31.29 -24.20 58.85
N PRO A 212 31.04 -24.31 60.17
CA PRO A 212 29.79 -24.85 60.70
C PRO A 212 28.54 -24.04 60.34
N GLU A 213 28.65 -22.71 60.17
CA GLU A 213 27.48 -21.86 59.89
C GLU A 213 27.08 -21.96 58.40
N THR A 214 28.05 -22.01 57.49
CA THR A 214 27.84 -22.42 56.09
C THR A 214 27.27 -23.84 55.99
N MET A 215 27.84 -24.80 56.74
CA MET A 215 27.47 -26.21 56.63
C MET A 215 26.00 -26.45 57.03
N ASP A 216 25.52 -25.92 58.17
CA ASP A 216 24.11 -26.07 58.59
C ASP A 216 23.15 -25.51 57.52
N ILE A 217 23.45 -24.35 56.93
CA ILE A 217 22.65 -23.77 55.84
C ILE A 217 22.62 -24.69 54.60
N LEU A 218 23.73 -25.33 54.25
CA LEU A 218 23.80 -26.27 53.12
C LEU A 218 23.12 -27.62 53.45
N GLU A 219 23.19 -28.10 54.70
CA GLU A 219 22.48 -29.29 55.14
C GLU A 219 20.95 -29.09 55.11
N GLN A 220 20.44 -27.97 55.63
CA GLN A 220 19.01 -27.63 55.50
C GLN A 220 18.57 -27.51 54.03
N CYS A 221 19.40 -26.91 53.18
CA CYS A 221 19.14 -26.82 51.74
C CYS A 221 19.03 -28.20 51.06
N VAL A 222 19.93 -29.14 51.42
CA VAL A 222 19.90 -30.52 50.91
C VAL A 222 18.74 -31.33 51.49
N ILE A 223 18.32 -31.09 52.74
CA ILE A 223 17.11 -31.68 53.31
C ILE A 223 15.87 -31.22 52.52
N ASN A 224 15.75 -29.91 52.22
CA ASN A 224 14.66 -29.41 51.39
C ASN A 224 14.68 -30.02 49.97
N TRP A 225 15.86 -30.24 49.37
CA TRP A 225 15.97 -30.96 48.08
C TRP A 225 15.54 -32.43 48.20
N LEU A 226 15.93 -33.12 49.27
CA LEU A 226 15.55 -34.51 49.52
C LEU A 226 14.02 -34.65 49.61
N ASP A 227 13.35 -33.79 50.37
CA ASP A 227 11.90 -33.77 50.51
C ASP A 227 11.20 -33.39 49.19
N GLN A 228 11.68 -32.35 48.49
CA GLN A 228 11.11 -31.91 47.22
C GLN A 228 11.20 -32.99 46.13
N ILE A 229 12.35 -33.67 46.00
CA ILE A 229 12.55 -34.74 45.00
C ILE A 229 11.74 -35.98 45.40
N SER A 230 11.71 -36.34 46.69
CA SER A 230 10.95 -37.50 47.18
C SER A 230 9.45 -37.32 46.98
N ALA A 231 8.90 -36.14 47.31
CA ALA A 231 7.50 -35.80 47.08
C ALA A 231 7.14 -35.77 45.57
N ALA A 232 8.06 -35.30 44.73
CA ALA A 232 7.88 -35.33 43.27
C ALA A 232 7.82 -36.77 42.72
N ILE A 233 8.73 -37.65 43.17
CA ILE A 233 8.74 -39.07 42.81
C ILE A 233 7.46 -39.75 43.29
N GLU A 234 7.07 -39.57 44.55
CA GLU A 234 5.88 -40.20 45.13
C GLU A 234 4.58 -39.74 44.43
N SER A 235 4.48 -38.45 44.11
CA SER A 235 3.39 -37.88 43.30
C SER A 235 3.32 -38.52 41.91
N GLN A 236 4.44 -38.62 41.20
CA GLN A 236 4.50 -39.21 39.86
C GLN A 236 4.27 -40.73 39.86
N LEU A 237 4.57 -41.42 40.96
CA LEU A 237 4.23 -42.84 41.16
C LEU A 237 2.74 -43.08 41.43
N LYS A 238 2.03 -42.12 42.05
CA LYS A 238 0.59 -42.20 42.35
C LYS A 238 -0.33 -41.81 41.19
N LYS A 239 0.15 -41.05 40.20
CA LYS A 239 -0.64 -40.63 39.03
C LYS A 239 -1.02 -41.83 38.14
N THR A 240 -2.21 -41.77 37.54
CA THR A 240 -2.74 -42.74 36.55
C THR A 240 -3.26 -42.01 35.30
N PRO A 241 -3.38 -42.67 34.13
CA PRO A 241 -3.73 -42.01 32.87
C PRO A 241 -5.21 -41.61 32.81
N GLN A 242 -5.48 -40.32 32.63
CA GLN A 242 -6.82 -39.73 32.70
C GLN A 242 -7.62 -39.88 31.40
N GLY A 243 -8.84 -40.44 31.50
CA GLY A 243 -9.71 -40.75 30.36
C GLY A 243 -9.60 -42.20 29.90
N ASN A 244 -10.55 -42.67 29.08
CA ASN A 244 -10.71 -44.10 28.75
C ASN A 244 -9.96 -44.53 27.47
N GLY A 245 -9.73 -43.62 26.53
CA GLY A 245 -9.08 -43.93 25.25
C GLY A 245 -7.56 -44.15 25.35
N PRO A 246 -6.90 -44.63 24.27
CA PRO A 246 -5.48 -44.97 24.28
C PRO A 246 -4.55 -43.74 24.22
N LEU A 247 -5.05 -42.58 23.77
CA LEU A 247 -4.27 -41.33 23.76
C LEU A 247 -3.95 -40.81 25.17
N ALA A 248 -4.77 -41.16 26.17
CA ALA A 248 -4.55 -40.82 27.57
C ALA A 248 -3.24 -41.42 28.13
N GLU A 249 -2.89 -42.64 27.71
CA GLU A 249 -1.64 -43.29 28.09
C GLU A 249 -0.43 -42.50 27.58
N ILE A 250 -0.49 -41.98 26.35
CA ILE A 250 0.62 -41.23 25.74
C ILE A 250 0.83 -39.89 26.47
N GLU A 251 -0.23 -39.13 26.75
CA GLU A 251 -0.08 -37.83 27.42
C GLU A 251 0.35 -38.01 28.89
N PHE A 252 -0.10 -39.08 29.58
CA PHE A 252 0.39 -39.46 30.92
C PHE A 252 1.90 -39.70 30.95
N TRP A 253 2.45 -40.49 30.00
CA TRP A 253 3.89 -40.71 29.93
C TRP A 253 4.66 -39.44 29.53
N ARG A 254 4.07 -38.55 28.71
CA ARG A 254 4.65 -37.23 28.37
C ARG A 254 4.75 -36.31 29.57
N GLU A 255 3.66 -36.17 30.33
CA GLU A 255 3.62 -35.40 31.58
C GLU A 255 4.65 -35.91 32.58
N ARG A 256 4.65 -37.23 32.83
CA ARG A 256 5.59 -37.88 33.75
C ARG A 256 7.04 -37.72 33.31
N ASN A 257 7.34 -37.85 32.01
CA ASN A 257 8.68 -37.58 31.50
C ASN A 257 9.08 -36.12 31.70
N ALA A 258 8.20 -35.16 31.37
CA ALA A 258 8.51 -33.73 31.46
C ALA A 258 8.83 -33.29 32.89
N THR A 259 8.04 -33.71 33.90
CA THR A 259 8.36 -33.42 35.30
C THR A 259 9.69 -34.04 35.71
N LEU A 260 9.88 -35.35 35.47
CA LEU A 260 11.09 -36.06 35.92
C LEU A 260 12.37 -35.59 35.21
N SER A 261 12.29 -35.22 33.92
CA SER A 261 13.43 -34.61 33.21
C SER A 261 13.77 -33.22 33.75
N ALA A 262 12.76 -32.40 34.06
CA ALA A 262 13.00 -31.05 34.58
C ALA A 262 13.66 -31.07 35.97
N LEU A 263 13.28 -31.99 36.87
CA LEU A 263 14.01 -32.20 38.13
C LEU A 263 15.41 -32.76 37.88
N HIS A 264 15.56 -33.73 36.97
CA HIS A 264 16.86 -34.35 36.71
C HIS A 264 17.89 -33.34 36.15
N GLU A 265 17.51 -32.46 35.23
CA GLU A 265 18.41 -31.40 34.76
C GLU A 265 18.74 -30.37 35.85
N GLN A 266 17.80 -30.04 36.75
CA GLN A 266 18.10 -29.17 37.90
C GLN A 266 19.18 -29.77 38.81
N THR A 267 19.21 -31.09 39.02
CA THR A 267 20.27 -31.76 39.80
C THR A 267 21.66 -31.71 39.14
N LYS A 268 21.76 -31.30 37.86
CA LYS A 268 23.03 -31.15 37.13
C LYS A 268 23.61 -29.74 37.17
N LEU A 269 22.86 -28.76 37.69
CA LEU A 269 23.27 -27.36 37.75
C LEU A 269 24.60 -27.20 38.50
N PRO A 270 25.50 -26.27 38.09
CA PRO A 270 26.83 -26.15 38.68
C PRO A 270 26.82 -25.88 40.19
N ILE A 271 25.90 -25.02 40.66
CA ILE A 271 25.71 -24.72 42.09
C ILE A 271 25.25 -25.97 42.85
N VAL A 272 24.24 -26.67 42.34
CA VAL A 272 23.71 -27.89 42.97
C VAL A 272 24.81 -28.94 43.09
N ARG A 273 25.54 -29.23 42.00
CA ARG A 273 26.67 -30.17 42.03
C ARG A 273 27.73 -29.76 43.07
N LYS A 274 28.13 -28.48 43.10
CA LYS A 274 29.13 -27.98 44.06
C LYS A 274 28.68 -28.10 45.51
N VAL A 275 27.40 -27.89 45.81
CA VAL A 275 26.84 -28.14 47.16
C VAL A 275 26.90 -29.63 47.50
N LEU A 276 26.55 -30.53 46.58
CA LEU A 276 26.66 -31.97 46.81
C LEU A 276 28.12 -32.43 47.02
N ASP A 277 29.08 -31.81 46.34
CA ASP A 277 30.51 -32.07 46.55
C ASP A 277 30.98 -31.57 47.93
N VAL A 278 30.51 -30.41 48.42
CA VAL A 278 30.79 -29.91 49.79
C VAL A 278 30.23 -30.82 50.87
N ILE A 279 28.95 -31.20 50.75
CA ILE A 279 28.25 -32.07 51.71
C ILE A 279 28.89 -33.46 51.78
N LYS A 280 29.53 -33.90 50.68
CA LYS A 280 30.30 -35.14 50.60
C LYS A 280 31.71 -35.03 51.17
N GLU A 281 32.43 -33.92 50.94
CA GLU A 281 33.75 -33.67 51.54
C GLU A 281 33.67 -33.54 53.08
N ALA A 282 32.51 -33.10 53.59
CA ALA A 282 32.20 -33.03 55.01
C ALA A 282 31.76 -34.37 55.66
N ASP A 283 31.74 -35.48 54.91
CA ASP A 283 31.28 -36.81 55.36
C ASP A 283 29.86 -36.82 55.99
N SER A 284 28.97 -35.93 55.53
CA SER A 284 27.61 -35.80 56.08
C SER A 284 26.74 -37.04 55.81
N MET A 285 26.02 -37.46 56.86
CA MET A 285 25.04 -38.56 56.80
C MET A 285 23.91 -38.32 55.79
N LEU A 286 23.67 -37.07 55.37
CA LEU A 286 22.68 -36.74 54.33
C LEU A 286 23.00 -37.39 52.97
N VAL A 287 24.29 -37.60 52.66
CA VAL A 287 24.73 -38.23 51.39
C VAL A 287 24.15 -39.65 51.26
N ALA A 288 24.09 -40.40 52.36
CA ALA A 288 23.57 -41.77 52.38
C ALA A 288 22.07 -41.86 52.03
N ASN A 289 21.29 -40.82 52.39
CA ASN A 289 19.86 -40.74 52.09
C ASN A 289 19.58 -40.16 50.69
N LEU A 290 20.41 -39.21 50.24
CA LEU A 290 20.20 -38.50 48.97
C LEU A 290 20.61 -39.31 47.73
N GLN A 291 21.72 -40.05 47.78
CA GLN A 291 22.20 -40.82 46.63
C GLN A 291 21.19 -41.86 46.10
N PRO A 292 20.46 -42.62 46.96
CA PRO A 292 19.35 -43.46 46.52
C PRO A 292 18.25 -42.70 45.77
N VAL A 293 17.80 -41.55 46.29
CA VAL A 293 16.71 -40.75 45.72
C VAL A 293 17.11 -40.15 44.37
N LEU A 294 18.35 -39.66 44.22
CA LEU A 294 18.89 -39.19 42.94
C LEU A 294 19.02 -40.32 41.90
N THR A 295 19.39 -41.52 42.35
CA THR A 295 19.46 -42.72 41.50
C THR A 295 18.07 -43.16 41.03
N GLU A 296 17.06 -43.11 41.91
CA GLU A 296 15.67 -43.41 41.57
C GLU A 296 15.07 -42.37 40.61
N LEU A 297 15.31 -41.06 40.85
CA LEU A 297 14.94 -39.99 39.92
C LEU A 297 15.47 -40.26 38.50
N PHE A 298 16.77 -40.58 38.39
CA PHE A 298 17.39 -40.88 37.10
C PHE A 298 16.78 -42.12 36.43
N LYS A 299 16.57 -43.20 37.19
CA LYS A 299 15.94 -44.44 36.71
C LYS A 299 14.52 -44.20 36.17
N LEU A 300 13.69 -43.45 36.91
CA LEU A 300 12.31 -43.16 36.53
C LEU A 300 12.23 -42.17 35.35
N HIS A 301 13.16 -41.20 35.27
CA HIS A 301 13.30 -40.33 34.10
C HIS A 301 13.67 -41.12 32.84
N MET A 302 14.68 -42.00 32.91
CA MET A 302 15.11 -42.83 31.78
C MET A 302 13.97 -43.76 31.30
N GLU A 303 13.24 -44.38 32.24
CA GLU A 303 12.04 -45.17 31.93
C GLU A 303 10.97 -44.34 31.21
N ALA A 304 10.64 -43.15 31.71
CA ALA A 304 9.62 -42.30 31.11
C ALA A 304 10.04 -41.79 29.72
N SER A 305 11.31 -41.43 29.53
CA SER A 305 11.90 -40.99 28.26
C SER A 305 11.85 -42.08 27.18
N ASP A 306 12.24 -43.31 27.52
CA ASP A 306 12.13 -44.46 26.60
C ASP A 306 10.65 -44.78 26.31
N ASN A 307 9.78 -44.81 27.31
CA ASN A 307 8.34 -45.08 27.13
C ASN A 307 7.67 -44.06 26.20
N VAL A 308 7.93 -42.76 26.37
CA VAL A 308 7.42 -41.70 25.46
C VAL A 308 7.93 -41.90 24.04
N ARG A 309 9.20 -42.30 23.86
CA ARG A 309 9.79 -42.53 22.54
C ARG A 309 9.12 -43.69 21.81
N PHE A 310 8.87 -44.81 22.50
CA PHE A 310 8.17 -45.96 21.92
C PHE A 310 6.68 -45.68 21.68
N LEU A 311 5.95 -45.12 22.65
CA LEU A 311 4.53 -44.81 22.51
C LEU A 311 4.24 -43.76 21.42
N SER A 312 5.14 -42.80 21.20
CA SER A 312 4.98 -41.84 20.10
C SER A 312 5.00 -42.49 18.71
N THR A 313 5.53 -43.71 18.56
CA THR A 313 5.45 -44.44 17.27
C THR A 313 4.04 -44.93 16.94
N VAL A 314 3.18 -45.16 17.94
CA VAL A 314 1.78 -45.61 17.75
C VAL A 314 0.75 -44.48 17.82
N GLU A 315 1.16 -43.28 18.22
CA GLU A 315 0.26 -42.11 18.38
C GLU A 315 -0.56 -41.81 17.12
N ARG A 316 0.02 -41.94 15.92
CA ARG A 316 -0.71 -41.73 14.65
C ARG A 316 -1.84 -42.73 14.48
N HIS A 317 -1.62 -43.99 14.84
CA HIS A 317 -2.65 -45.03 14.75
C HIS A 317 -3.78 -44.77 15.75
N PHE A 318 -3.48 -44.36 16.98
CA PHE A 318 -4.51 -43.98 17.96
C PHE A 318 -5.30 -42.75 17.51
N LYS A 319 -4.63 -41.72 16.95
CA LYS A 319 -5.32 -40.55 16.38
C LYS A 319 -6.25 -40.93 15.22
N ASN A 320 -5.85 -41.86 14.35
CA ASN A 320 -6.71 -42.38 13.28
C ASN A 320 -7.98 -43.09 13.81
N ILE A 321 -7.93 -43.73 14.99
CA ILE A 321 -9.09 -44.45 15.54
C ILE A 321 -10.06 -43.47 16.23
N THR A 322 -9.55 -42.59 17.10
CA THR A 322 -10.37 -41.57 17.79
C THR A 322 -10.95 -40.52 16.82
N HIS A 323 -10.13 -39.99 15.92
CA HIS A 323 -10.47 -38.83 15.08
C HIS A 323 -10.62 -39.18 13.58
N GLY A 324 -10.61 -40.46 13.22
CA GLY A 324 -10.79 -40.90 11.83
C GLY A 324 -12.12 -40.43 11.25
N SER A 325 -12.07 -39.84 10.05
CA SER A 325 -13.23 -39.26 9.37
C SER A 325 -14.25 -40.31 8.91
N SER A 326 -13.82 -41.54 8.62
CA SER A 326 -14.68 -42.67 8.28
C SER A 326 -14.26 -43.94 9.03
N PHE A 327 -15.19 -44.88 9.18
CA PHE A 327 -14.92 -46.16 9.83
C PHE A 327 -13.96 -47.07 9.00
N HIS A 328 -13.82 -46.82 7.69
CA HIS A 328 -12.83 -47.50 6.84
C HIS A 328 -11.40 -47.23 7.32
N VAL A 329 -11.09 -45.98 7.69
CA VAL A 329 -9.78 -45.59 8.23
C VAL A 329 -9.46 -46.33 9.52
N VAL A 330 -10.47 -46.67 10.33
CA VAL A 330 -10.31 -47.48 11.55
C VAL A 330 -9.92 -48.92 11.17
N LEU A 331 -10.65 -49.53 10.23
CA LEU A 331 -10.39 -50.90 9.76
C LEU A 331 -9.01 -51.07 9.13
N GLU A 332 -8.58 -50.13 8.27
CA GLU A 332 -7.23 -50.14 7.67
C GLU A 332 -6.12 -49.85 8.70
N THR A 333 -6.42 -49.06 9.72
CA THR A 333 -5.45 -48.74 10.77
C THR A 333 -5.16 -49.92 11.69
N ILE A 334 -6.13 -50.81 11.95
CA ILE A 334 -5.98 -51.91 12.93
C ILE A 334 -4.80 -52.86 12.61
N PRO A 335 -4.62 -53.42 11.39
CA PRO A 335 -3.48 -54.29 11.09
C PRO A 335 -2.11 -53.61 11.25
N ALA A 336 -2.01 -52.33 10.85
CA ALA A 336 -0.79 -51.55 11.01
C ALA A 336 -0.51 -51.23 12.49
N MET A 337 -1.54 -50.84 13.25
CA MET A 337 -1.47 -50.58 14.69
C MET A 337 -1.04 -51.81 15.47
N MET A 338 -1.63 -52.98 15.21
CA MET A 338 -1.27 -54.22 15.89
C MET A 338 0.18 -54.65 15.57
N SER A 339 0.64 -54.38 14.35
CA SER A 339 2.04 -54.58 13.96
C SER A 339 2.99 -53.63 14.70
N ALA A 340 2.61 -52.35 14.83
CA ALA A 340 3.39 -51.35 15.56
C ALA A 340 3.41 -51.60 17.08
N LEU A 341 2.28 -51.97 17.68
CA LEU A 341 2.18 -52.39 19.09
C LEU A 341 3.03 -53.65 19.36
N ARG A 342 3.06 -54.61 18.43
CA ARG A 342 3.96 -55.77 18.50
C ARG A 342 5.43 -55.36 18.47
N MET A 343 5.81 -54.37 17.65
CA MET A 343 7.18 -53.83 17.65
C MET A 343 7.51 -53.09 18.96
N VAL A 344 6.57 -52.32 19.52
CA VAL A 344 6.73 -51.70 20.84
C VAL A 344 6.93 -52.75 21.94
N TRP A 345 6.15 -53.83 21.94
CA TRP A 345 6.32 -54.95 22.88
C TRP A 345 7.69 -55.62 22.72
N ILE A 346 8.14 -55.92 21.50
CA ILE A 346 9.41 -56.63 21.26
C ILE A 346 10.64 -55.77 21.58
N ILE A 347 10.59 -54.46 21.29
CA ILE A 347 11.78 -53.60 21.28
C ILE A 347 11.89 -52.69 22.52
N SER A 348 10.76 -52.34 23.18
CA SER A 348 10.81 -51.46 24.34
C SER A 348 11.46 -52.12 25.56
N ARG A 349 12.40 -51.43 26.20
CA ARG A 349 13.09 -51.91 27.41
C ARG A 349 12.23 -51.85 28.67
N HIS A 350 11.20 -51.00 28.66
CA HIS A 350 10.39 -50.67 29.83
C HIS A 350 8.88 -50.85 29.59
N TYR A 351 8.42 -50.90 28.34
CA TYR A 351 7.00 -51.06 27.99
C TYR A 351 6.64 -52.48 27.49
N ASN A 352 7.60 -53.42 27.48
CA ASN A 352 7.44 -54.80 27.03
C ASN A 352 6.71 -55.75 28.01
N LYS A 353 5.97 -55.19 28.98
CA LYS A 353 5.29 -55.95 30.03
C LYS A 353 3.79 -55.98 29.83
N ASP A 354 3.20 -57.14 30.11
CA ASP A 354 1.75 -57.39 30.20
C ASP A 354 1.05 -56.35 31.09
N GLU A 355 1.67 -55.99 32.23
CA GLU A 355 1.25 -54.96 33.19
C GLU A 355 0.95 -53.58 32.56
N ARG A 356 1.50 -53.30 31.38
CA ARG A 356 1.32 -52.04 30.63
C ARG A 356 0.63 -52.26 29.28
N MET A 357 0.99 -53.33 28.57
CA MET A 357 0.41 -53.66 27.26
C MET A 357 -1.06 -54.11 27.35
N VAL A 358 -1.50 -54.78 28.42
CA VAL A 358 -2.90 -55.20 28.58
C VAL A 358 -3.82 -54.00 28.83
N PRO A 359 -3.58 -53.09 29.81
CA PRO A 359 -4.39 -51.88 29.97
C PRO A 359 -4.41 -50.99 28.73
N LEU A 360 -3.30 -50.89 27.98
CA LEU A 360 -3.29 -50.18 26.70
C LEU A 360 -4.20 -50.84 25.65
N MET A 361 -4.20 -52.17 25.57
CA MET A 361 -5.07 -52.91 24.66
C MET A 361 -6.56 -52.79 25.05
N GLU A 362 -6.87 -52.76 26.34
CA GLU A 362 -8.23 -52.50 26.85
C GLU A 362 -8.72 -51.09 26.46
N ARG A 363 -7.86 -50.07 26.61
CA ARG A 363 -8.13 -48.70 26.18
C ARG A 363 -8.37 -48.59 24.67
N VAL A 364 -7.59 -49.31 23.86
CA VAL A 364 -7.79 -49.43 22.40
C VAL A 364 -9.13 -50.12 22.08
N ALA A 365 -9.47 -51.21 22.76
CA ALA A 365 -10.72 -51.93 22.56
C ALA A 365 -11.96 -51.10 22.95
N TRP A 366 -11.88 -50.34 24.05
CA TRP A 366 -12.91 -49.40 24.47
C TRP A 366 -13.16 -48.31 23.41
N GLU A 367 -12.10 -47.71 22.89
CA GLU A 367 -12.18 -46.67 21.85
C GLU A 367 -12.82 -47.19 20.56
N ILE A 368 -12.47 -48.41 20.13
CA ILE A 368 -13.07 -49.06 18.96
C ILE A 368 -14.56 -49.35 19.21
N ALA A 369 -14.93 -49.86 20.39
CA ALA A 369 -16.32 -50.15 20.74
C ALA A 369 -17.17 -48.86 20.76
N GLU A 370 -16.68 -47.79 21.38
CA GLU A 370 -17.32 -46.47 21.38
C GLU A 370 -17.47 -45.91 19.95
N ARG A 371 -16.46 -46.09 19.08
CA ARG A 371 -16.53 -45.67 17.67
C ARG A 371 -17.57 -46.47 16.88
N VAL A 372 -17.75 -47.76 17.16
CA VAL A 372 -18.82 -48.60 16.59
C VAL A 372 -20.20 -48.13 17.08
N CYS A 373 -20.38 -47.93 18.39
CA CYS A 373 -21.65 -47.47 18.97
C CYS A 373 -22.11 -46.11 18.40
N ARG A 374 -21.18 -45.21 18.07
CA ARG A 374 -21.48 -43.91 17.43
C ARG A 374 -21.82 -44.01 15.93
N VAL A 375 -21.53 -45.14 15.27
CA VAL A 375 -21.78 -45.36 13.84
C VAL A 375 -23.03 -46.24 13.61
N VAL A 376 -23.31 -47.18 14.52
CA VAL A 376 -24.45 -48.10 14.43
C VAL A 376 -25.70 -47.47 15.06
N ASN A 377 -26.51 -46.81 14.24
CA ASN A 377 -27.84 -46.31 14.61
C ASN A 377 -28.92 -47.20 13.99
N LEU A 378 -29.92 -47.62 14.77
CA LEU A 378 -31.02 -48.49 14.29
C LEU A 378 -31.71 -47.95 13.02
N ARG A 379 -31.83 -46.62 12.87
CA ARG A 379 -32.45 -46.00 11.68
C ARG A 379 -31.57 -45.98 10.43
N THR A 380 -30.25 -46.14 10.56
CA THR A 380 -29.34 -46.30 9.41
C THR A 380 -29.05 -47.78 9.11
N LEU A 381 -29.24 -48.65 10.10
CA LEU A 381 -29.04 -50.10 10.02
C LEU A 381 -29.92 -50.79 8.96
N PHE A 382 -31.13 -50.26 8.72
CA PHE A 382 -32.05 -50.76 7.68
C PHE A 382 -31.77 -50.23 6.27
N ASN A 383 -30.81 -49.31 6.10
CA ASN A 383 -30.57 -48.58 4.84
C ASN A 383 -29.20 -48.93 4.20
N VAL A 384 -28.51 -49.97 4.70
CA VAL A 384 -27.19 -50.39 4.20
C VAL A 384 -27.09 -51.93 4.16
N SER A 385 -26.99 -52.47 2.94
CA SER A 385 -26.78 -53.89 2.63
C SER A 385 -25.38 -54.39 3.02
N GLY A 386 -25.28 -55.62 3.54
CA GLY A 386 -24.02 -56.34 3.73
C GLY A 386 -23.52 -56.48 5.18
N TRP A 387 -23.65 -57.69 5.76
CA TRP A 387 -23.22 -58.02 7.13
C TRP A 387 -22.31 -59.26 7.19
N PRO A 388 -21.06 -59.15 7.73
CA PRO A 388 -20.19 -60.31 7.95
C PRO A 388 -20.62 -61.14 9.18
N THR A 389 -20.56 -62.47 9.08
CA THR A 389 -20.99 -63.38 10.16
C THR A 389 -19.83 -63.90 11.02
N ARG A 390 -19.82 -63.56 12.32
CA ARG A 390 -19.49 -64.45 13.46
C ARG A 390 -19.46 -63.69 14.81
N GLY A 391 -20.01 -64.34 15.84
CA GLY A 391 -20.07 -63.83 17.23
C GLY A 391 -21.24 -64.48 17.97
N SER A 392 -21.02 -64.99 19.18
CA SER A 392 -22.01 -65.79 19.91
C SER A 392 -23.01 -64.96 20.74
N ASP A 393 -24.17 -65.57 21.00
CA ASP A 393 -25.27 -65.17 21.88
C ASP A 393 -26.03 -63.85 21.58
N GLY A 394 -25.37 -62.74 21.24
CA GLY A 394 -26.04 -61.59 20.59
C GLY A 394 -26.72 -61.98 19.26
N SER A 395 -26.32 -63.14 18.72
CA SER A 395 -26.69 -63.71 17.43
C SER A 395 -28.18 -64.04 17.21
N GLN A 396 -29.06 -64.07 18.23
CA GLN A 396 -30.50 -64.28 17.99
C GLN A 396 -31.20 -62.98 17.59
N LYS A 397 -30.99 -61.88 18.33
CA LYS A 397 -31.56 -60.57 17.98
C LYS A 397 -31.03 -60.07 16.64
N LEU A 398 -29.71 -60.19 16.44
CA LEU A 398 -29.05 -59.89 15.16
C LEU A 398 -29.52 -60.78 14.00
N ARG A 399 -29.86 -62.06 14.21
CA ARG A 399 -30.46 -62.89 13.14
C ARG A 399 -31.90 -62.51 12.78
N GLY A 400 -32.66 -61.92 13.71
CA GLY A 400 -33.95 -61.29 13.39
C GLY A 400 -33.77 -60.08 12.47
N LEU A 401 -32.88 -59.16 12.86
CA LEU A 401 -32.53 -57.98 12.05
C LEU A 401 -31.92 -58.35 10.68
N VAL A 402 -31.04 -59.35 10.62
CA VAL A 402 -30.45 -59.82 9.36
C VAL A 402 -31.49 -60.50 8.46
N PHE A 403 -32.47 -61.23 9.00
CA PHE A 403 -33.56 -61.80 8.17
C PHE A 403 -34.47 -60.71 7.58
N LEU A 404 -34.89 -59.75 8.41
CA LEU A 404 -35.63 -58.56 7.97
C LEU A 404 -34.83 -57.77 6.91
N GLY A 405 -33.56 -57.50 7.19
CA GLY A 405 -32.62 -56.84 6.27
C GLY A 405 -32.42 -57.61 4.96
N GLN A 406 -32.34 -58.95 4.99
CA GLN A 406 -32.23 -59.77 3.79
C GLN A 406 -33.48 -59.73 2.92
N VAL A 407 -34.68 -59.78 3.51
CA VAL A 407 -35.94 -59.65 2.75
C VAL A 407 -36.05 -58.25 2.13
N MET A 408 -35.70 -57.21 2.88
CA MET A 408 -35.61 -55.84 2.36
C MET A 408 -34.58 -55.72 1.22
N GLU A 409 -33.38 -56.27 1.43
CA GLU A 409 -32.27 -56.27 0.46
C GLU A 409 -32.64 -57.05 -0.81
N GLU A 410 -33.40 -58.14 -0.74
CA GLU A 410 -33.94 -58.83 -1.92
C GLU A 410 -34.94 -57.96 -2.70
N PHE A 411 -35.90 -57.30 -2.04
CA PHE A 411 -36.83 -56.38 -2.72
C PHE A 411 -36.12 -55.13 -3.28
N TYR A 412 -35.20 -54.52 -2.53
CA TYR A 412 -34.44 -53.35 -2.96
C TYR A 412 -33.41 -53.68 -4.05
N ASN A 413 -32.85 -54.89 -4.11
CA ASN A 413 -32.03 -55.33 -5.24
C ASN A 413 -32.87 -55.59 -6.51
N ILE A 414 -34.16 -55.92 -6.39
CA ILE A 414 -35.05 -56.14 -7.54
C ILE A 414 -35.65 -54.82 -8.07
N PHE A 415 -36.07 -53.91 -7.19
CA PHE A 415 -36.77 -52.67 -7.55
C PHE A 415 -35.98 -51.37 -7.27
N GLY A 416 -34.67 -51.48 -7.03
CA GLY A 416 -33.83 -50.38 -6.57
C GLY A 416 -33.42 -49.34 -7.61
N PRO A 417 -32.43 -48.49 -7.26
CA PRO A 417 -32.02 -47.33 -8.06
C PRO A 417 -31.59 -47.66 -9.49
N GLU A 418 -31.08 -48.86 -9.75
CA GLU A 418 -30.64 -49.27 -11.09
C GLU A 418 -31.82 -49.37 -12.08
N LEU A 419 -32.96 -49.91 -11.65
CA LEU A 419 -34.20 -49.93 -12.46
C LEU A 419 -34.69 -48.51 -12.74
N LYS A 420 -34.60 -47.63 -11.72
CA LYS A 420 -35.01 -46.22 -11.77
C LYS A 420 -34.09 -45.34 -12.65
N ALA A 421 -32.82 -45.73 -12.79
CA ALA A 421 -31.86 -45.08 -13.69
C ALA A 421 -32.12 -45.44 -15.17
N VAL A 422 -32.45 -46.70 -15.44
CA VAL A 422 -32.63 -47.26 -16.79
C VAL A 422 -34.00 -46.92 -17.41
N THR A 423 -35.07 -46.88 -16.62
CA THR A 423 -36.45 -46.56 -17.05
C THR A 423 -36.67 -45.08 -17.40
N GLY A 424 -37.64 -44.82 -18.27
CA GLY A 424 -38.11 -43.46 -18.59
C GLY A 424 -39.14 -42.91 -17.60
N ASP A 425 -39.98 -43.76 -16.98
CA ASP A 425 -40.97 -43.38 -15.96
C ASP A 425 -40.56 -43.95 -14.58
N PRO A 426 -40.11 -43.09 -13.64
CA PRO A 426 -39.69 -43.53 -12.32
C PRO A 426 -40.84 -43.70 -11.31
N LYS A 427 -42.02 -43.10 -11.53
CA LYS A 427 -43.04 -42.95 -10.46
C LYS A 427 -43.61 -44.28 -9.99
N ARG A 428 -43.91 -45.18 -10.93
CA ARG A 428 -44.49 -46.50 -10.62
C ARG A 428 -43.57 -47.38 -9.76
N ILE A 429 -42.25 -47.13 -9.78
CA ILE A 429 -41.29 -47.84 -8.91
C ILE A 429 -41.40 -47.33 -7.47
N ASP A 430 -41.55 -46.02 -7.28
CA ASP A 430 -41.73 -45.42 -5.96
C ASP A 430 -43.03 -45.91 -5.29
N ASP A 431 -44.12 -46.07 -6.05
CA ASP A 431 -45.39 -46.63 -5.55
C ASP A 431 -45.24 -48.06 -4.98
N VAL A 432 -44.31 -48.87 -5.52
CA VAL A 432 -44.03 -50.23 -5.03
C VAL A 432 -43.06 -50.21 -3.84
N LEU A 433 -42.03 -49.36 -3.88
CA LEU A 433 -41.10 -49.20 -2.76
C LEU A 433 -41.82 -48.72 -1.49
N CYS A 434 -42.75 -47.75 -1.58
CA CYS A 434 -43.54 -47.32 -0.42
C CYS A 434 -44.39 -48.44 0.22
N ARG A 435 -44.83 -49.45 -0.56
CA ARG A 435 -45.54 -50.63 -0.03
C ARG A 435 -44.59 -51.63 0.64
N VAL A 436 -43.34 -51.71 0.18
CA VAL A 436 -42.27 -52.50 0.80
C VAL A 436 -41.78 -51.84 2.11
N ASP A 437 -41.61 -50.51 2.13
CA ASP A 437 -41.22 -49.74 3.32
C ASP A 437 -42.28 -49.81 4.44
N SER A 438 -43.57 -49.94 4.07
CA SER A 438 -44.67 -50.07 5.03
C SER A 438 -44.50 -51.27 5.99
N LEU A 439 -43.82 -52.35 5.54
CA LEU A 439 -43.51 -53.55 6.32
C LEU A 439 -42.51 -53.32 7.46
N VAL A 440 -41.80 -52.18 7.47
CA VAL A 440 -40.82 -51.81 8.50
C VAL A 440 -41.48 -51.04 9.66
N THR A 441 -42.68 -50.49 9.46
CA THR A 441 -43.33 -49.60 10.41
C THR A 441 -43.55 -50.16 11.84
N PRO A 442 -43.72 -51.49 12.07
CA PRO A 442 -43.73 -52.05 13.44
C PRO A 442 -42.36 -52.02 14.13
N MET A 443 -41.27 -52.03 13.36
CA MET A 443 -39.88 -52.06 13.85
C MET A 443 -39.34 -50.66 14.16
N GLU A 444 -39.84 -49.62 13.50
CA GLU A 444 -39.45 -48.24 13.78
C GLU A 444 -40.07 -47.67 15.08
N ASN A 445 -41.25 -48.18 15.46
CA ASN A 445 -42.07 -47.67 16.55
C ASN A 445 -41.94 -48.48 17.86
N LEU A 446 -40.77 -49.06 18.10
CA LEU A 446 -40.50 -49.87 19.30
C LEU A 446 -40.45 -49.01 20.57
N THR A 447 -41.31 -49.36 21.53
CA THR A 447 -41.43 -48.67 22.84
C THR A 447 -40.37 -49.10 23.87
N PHE A 448 -39.42 -49.95 23.47
CA PHE A 448 -38.37 -50.49 24.32
C PHE A 448 -37.03 -50.57 23.56
N ASP A 449 -35.92 -50.45 24.29
CA ASP A 449 -34.57 -50.65 23.75
C ASP A 449 -34.37 -52.13 23.31
N PRO A 450 -34.11 -52.41 22.01
CA PRO A 450 -33.88 -53.77 21.53
C PRO A 450 -32.61 -54.42 22.07
N PHE A 451 -31.59 -53.66 22.44
CA PHE A 451 -30.29 -54.19 22.87
C PHE A 451 -30.21 -54.46 24.38
N ASN A 452 -31.12 -53.89 25.17
CA ASN A 452 -31.28 -54.23 26.58
C ASN A 452 -31.51 -55.74 26.77
N ILE A 453 -30.84 -56.34 27.76
CA ILE A 453 -31.05 -57.76 28.09
C ILE A 453 -32.45 -57.99 28.67
N LYS A 454 -33.02 -57.01 29.40
CA LYS A 454 -34.32 -57.13 30.07
C LYS A 454 -35.51 -57.14 29.10
N SER A 455 -35.35 -56.68 27.85
CA SER A 455 -36.42 -56.59 26.84
C SER A 455 -36.55 -57.83 25.93
N SER A 456 -35.72 -58.86 26.13
CA SER A 456 -35.52 -59.95 25.16
C SER A 456 -36.78 -60.72 24.75
N GLN A 457 -37.78 -60.85 25.63
CA GLN A 457 -39.05 -61.53 25.33
C GLN A 457 -39.92 -60.74 24.33
N TYR A 458 -40.01 -59.41 24.50
CA TYR A 458 -40.79 -58.54 23.61
C TYR A 458 -40.22 -58.51 22.19
N TRP A 459 -38.89 -58.50 22.07
CA TRP A 459 -38.20 -58.59 20.77
C TRP A 459 -38.58 -59.86 19.98
N LYS A 460 -38.77 -60.99 20.67
CA LYS A 460 -39.12 -62.26 19.99
C LYS A 460 -40.51 -62.19 19.35
N TYR A 461 -41.48 -61.61 20.05
CA TYR A 461 -42.85 -61.47 19.54
C TYR A 461 -42.90 -60.70 18.22
N VAL A 462 -42.24 -59.52 18.17
CA VAL A 462 -42.23 -58.64 16.99
C VAL A 462 -41.57 -59.30 15.76
N ILE A 463 -40.55 -60.14 15.95
CA ILE A 463 -39.89 -60.87 14.86
C ILE A 463 -40.72 -62.05 14.32
N ASP A 464 -41.50 -62.73 15.17
CA ASP A 464 -42.36 -63.81 14.72
C ASP A 464 -43.66 -63.28 14.06
N ASP A 465 -44.12 -62.08 14.43
CA ASP A 465 -45.23 -61.37 13.77
C ASP A 465 -44.87 -60.92 12.34
N PHE A 466 -43.73 -60.25 12.16
CA PHE A 466 -43.19 -59.88 10.83
C PHE A 466 -43.02 -61.08 9.89
N ARG A 467 -42.63 -62.26 10.43
CA ARG A 467 -42.55 -63.49 9.64
C ARG A 467 -43.90 -63.95 9.11
N ILE A 468 -44.98 -63.75 9.86
CA ILE A 468 -46.34 -64.11 9.44
C ILE A 468 -46.78 -63.20 8.30
N GLU A 469 -46.47 -61.90 8.33
CA GLU A 469 -46.81 -60.96 7.25
C GLU A 469 -46.05 -61.24 5.94
N VAL A 470 -44.75 -61.56 6.04
CA VAL A 470 -43.92 -62.01 4.88
C VAL A 470 -44.35 -63.39 4.34
N LEU A 471 -44.89 -64.28 5.19
CA LEU A 471 -45.46 -65.54 4.74
C LEU A 471 -46.86 -65.39 4.15
N ALA A 472 -47.71 -64.51 4.68
CA ALA A 472 -49.04 -64.22 4.15
C ALA A 472 -48.98 -63.63 2.74
N SER A 473 -48.04 -62.73 2.49
CA SER A 473 -47.77 -62.14 1.17
C SER A 473 -47.11 -63.10 0.16
N THR A 474 -46.72 -64.32 0.57
CA THR A 474 -46.09 -65.31 -0.32
C THR A 474 -46.77 -66.68 -0.38
N THR A 475 -47.64 -67.02 0.58
CA THR A 475 -48.16 -68.38 0.79
C THR A 475 -49.64 -68.41 1.20
N SER A 476 -50.52 -67.93 0.32
CA SER A 476 -51.96 -68.25 0.36
C SER A 476 -52.56 -68.23 -1.05
N VAL A 477 -53.45 -69.18 -1.32
CA VAL A 477 -54.02 -69.40 -2.67
C VAL A 477 -55.39 -68.75 -2.78
N GLY A 478 -55.50 -67.76 -3.67
CA GLY A 478 -56.74 -67.07 -4.01
C GLY A 478 -56.83 -65.64 -3.45
N LEU A 479 -57.42 -64.74 -4.24
CA LEU A 479 -57.64 -63.32 -3.93
C LEU A 479 -56.38 -62.44 -3.75
N ILE A 480 -55.54 -62.39 -4.80
CA ILE A 480 -54.99 -61.17 -5.44
C ILE A 480 -54.29 -61.65 -6.73
N SER A 481 -54.94 -61.50 -7.88
CA SER A 481 -54.42 -61.95 -9.18
C SER A 481 -54.14 -60.81 -10.17
N ASP A 482 -54.68 -59.62 -9.91
CA ASP A 482 -54.97 -58.63 -10.97
C ASP A 482 -54.08 -57.37 -10.93
N LEU A 483 -53.17 -57.25 -9.95
CA LEU A 483 -52.24 -56.09 -9.85
C LEU A 483 -50.77 -56.47 -10.09
N ASP A 484 -50.20 -57.43 -9.37
CA ASP A 484 -48.74 -57.64 -9.38
C ASP A 484 -48.23 -58.22 -10.72
N ALA A 485 -49.07 -58.97 -11.43
CA ALA A 485 -48.78 -59.43 -12.80
C ALA A 485 -48.63 -58.27 -13.80
N THR A 486 -49.32 -57.15 -13.55
CA THR A 486 -49.34 -55.95 -14.40
C THR A 486 -48.07 -55.11 -14.24
N PHE A 487 -47.31 -55.30 -13.16
CA PHE A 487 -46.10 -54.51 -12.87
C PHE A 487 -44.87 -54.95 -13.69
N LEU A 488 -44.70 -56.27 -13.89
CA LEU A 488 -43.60 -56.83 -14.67
C LEU A 488 -43.87 -56.90 -16.18
N HIS A 489 -45.13 -56.82 -16.62
CA HIS A 489 -45.48 -56.93 -18.03
C HIS A 489 -45.48 -55.58 -18.78
N LEU A 490 -44.66 -55.53 -19.84
CA LEU A 490 -44.78 -54.72 -21.06
C LEU A 490 -44.37 -53.23 -21.08
N GLU A 491 -44.62 -52.36 -20.09
CA GLU A 491 -44.48 -50.90 -20.32
C GLU A 491 -43.09 -50.28 -20.07
N SER A 492 -42.49 -50.44 -18.88
CA SER A 492 -41.29 -49.68 -18.44
C SER A 492 -40.07 -49.83 -19.38
N PHE A 493 -39.83 -51.03 -19.91
CA PHE A 493 -38.75 -51.30 -20.86
C PHE A 493 -38.95 -50.71 -22.26
N LYS A 494 -40.09 -50.08 -22.58
CA LYS A 494 -40.27 -49.39 -23.87
C LYS A 494 -39.60 -48.00 -23.90
N THR A 495 -39.21 -47.46 -22.74
CA THR A 495 -38.69 -46.09 -22.58
C THR A 495 -37.28 -46.05 -21.98
N LEU A 496 -36.42 -46.97 -22.43
CA LEU A 496 -35.01 -47.04 -22.00
C LEU A 496 -34.23 -45.76 -22.34
N ARG A 497 -33.39 -45.29 -21.41
CA ARG A 497 -32.52 -44.11 -21.60
C ARG A 497 -31.21 -44.41 -22.31
N SER A 498 -30.62 -45.58 -22.05
CA SER A 498 -29.38 -46.06 -22.66
C SER A 498 -29.42 -47.57 -22.83
N ALA A 499 -29.01 -48.08 -23.98
CA ALA A 499 -28.98 -49.51 -24.25
C ALA A 499 -27.87 -50.23 -23.46
N GLU A 500 -26.70 -49.60 -23.27
CA GLU A 500 -25.58 -50.17 -22.51
C GLU A 500 -25.93 -50.36 -21.04
N ALA A 501 -26.46 -49.32 -20.38
CA ALA A 501 -26.88 -49.40 -18.98
C ALA A 501 -28.04 -50.41 -18.77
N ALA A 502 -28.96 -50.52 -19.74
CA ALA A 502 -30.02 -51.52 -19.70
C ALA A 502 -29.50 -52.97 -19.84
N PHE A 503 -28.45 -53.16 -20.64
CA PHE A 503 -27.81 -54.46 -20.86
C PHE A 503 -27.02 -54.92 -19.64
N ASP A 504 -26.17 -54.04 -19.10
CA ASP A 504 -25.43 -54.30 -17.85
C ASP A 504 -26.37 -54.58 -16.68
N MET A 505 -27.51 -53.89 -16.63
CA MET A 505 -28.57 -54.20 -15.68
C MET A 505 -29.14 -55.61 -15.88
N LEU A 506 -29.63 -55.98 -17.08
CA LEU A 506 -30.18 -57.32 -17.33
C LEU A 506 -29.15 -58.44 -17.06
N LEU A 507 -27.85 -58.20 -17.31
CA LEU A 507 -26.79 -59.13 -16.96
C LEU A 507 -26.72 -59.42 -15.46
N LYS A 508 -26.84 -58.41 -14.58
CA LYS A 508 -26.92 -58.63 -13.13
C LYS A 508 -28.11 -59.55 -12.76
N PHE A 509 -29.27 -59.33 -13.38
CA PHE A 509 -30.45 -60.17 -13.16
C PHE A 509 -30.31 -61.61 -13.68
N LYS A 510 -29.49 -61.88 -14.71
CA LYS A 510 -29.17 -63.25 -15.17
C LYS A 510 -28.43 -64.08 -14.09
N HIS A 511 -27.80 -63.42 -13.12
CA HIS A 511 -27.03 -64.07 -12.04
C HIS A 511 -27.70 -64.06 -10.65
N ILE A 512 -28.76 -63.27 -10.44
CA ILE A 512 -29.56 -63.28 -9.20
C ILE A 512 -30.47 -64.53 -9.17
N ARG A 513 -30.57 -65.21 -8.02
CA ARG A 513 -31.45 -66.38 -7.79
C ARG A 513 -32.95 -66.03 -7.73
N SER A 514 -33.47 -65.43 -8.80
CA SER A 514 -34.90 -65.19 -8.98
C SER A 514 -35.66 -66.48 -9.33
N ARG A 515 -36.95 -66.54 -9.00
CA ARG A 515 -37.84 -67.66 -9.38
C ARG A 515 -37.95 -67.74 -10.90
N GLU A 516 -37.94 -68.95 -11.48
CA GLU A 516 -37.85 -69.16 -12.95
C GLU A 516 -38.82 -68.34 -13.82
N ALA A 517 -40.02 -68.05 -13.30
CA ALA A 517 -41.03 -67.26 -14.00
C ALA A 517 -40.54 -65.84 -14.36
N ILE A 518 -39.77 -65.22 -13.47
CA ILE A 518 -39.19 -63.88 -13.67
C ILE A 518 -38.10 -63.95 -14.74
N ASN A 519 -37.20 -64.95 -14.64
CA ASN A 519 -36.10 -65.14 -15.58
C ASN A 519 -36.60 -65.31 -17.02
N ARG A 520 -37.68 -66.10 -17.23
CA ARG A 520 -38.33 -66.25 -18.54
C ARG A 520 -38.91 -64.93 -19.11
N GLN A 521 -39.40 -64.02 -18.28
CA GLN A 521 -39.87 -62.70 -18.74
C GLN A 521 -38.72 -61.74 -19.07
N MET A 522 -37.63 -61.76 -18.28
CA MET A 522 -36.46 -60.91 -18.49
C MET A 522 -35.76 -61.18 -19.83
N MET A 523 -35.68 -62.45 -20.26
CA MET A 523 -35.06 -62.81 -21.55
C MET A 523 -35.76 -62.18 -22.76
N MET A 524 -37.05 -61.86 -22.69
CA MET A 524 -37.75 -61.18 -23.79
C MET A 524 -37.42 -59.68 -23.90
N LYS A 525 -36.67 -59.10 -22.96
CA LYS A 525 -36.34 -57.66 -22.94
C LYS A 525 -35.11 -57.24 -23.74
N PHE A 526 -34.29 -58.17 -24.22
CA PHE A 526 -33.17 -57.82 -25.12
C PHE A 526 -33.65 -57.19 -26.44
N ASN A 527 -34.85 -57.52 -26.93
CA ASN A 527 -35.45 -56.89 -28.11
C ASN A 527 -35.75 -55.39 -27.94
N ASP A 528 -36.02 -54.94 -26.71
CA ASP A 528 -36.24 -53.52 -26.40
C ASP A 528 -34.89 -52.77 -26.33
N ILE A 529 -33.85 -53.41 -25.78
CA ILE A 529 -32.47 -52.88 -25.72
C ILE A 529 -31.88 -52.70 -27.13
N LEU A 530 -31.97 -53.72 -27.98
CA LEU A 530 -31.49 -53.66 -29.37
C LEU A 530 -32.17 -52.52 -30.15
N ALA A 531 -33.47 -52.27 -29.90
CA ALA A 531 -34.20 -51.15 -30.51
C ALA A 531 -33.75 -49.78 -29.99
N GLN A 532 -33.32 -49.68 -28.72
CA GLN A 532 -32.76 -48.45 -28.18
C GLN A 532 -31.36 -48.17 -28.77
N TYR A 533 -30.49 -49.18 -28.83
CA TYR A 533 -29.17 -49.05 -29.45
C TYR A 533 -29.26 -48.68 -30.95
N CYS A 534 -30.27 -49.18 -31.66
CA CYS A 534 -30.53 -48.80 -33.05
C CYS A 534 -30.80 -47.29 -33.24
N LYS A 535 -31.41 -46.62 -32.24
CA LYS A 535 -31.60 -45.16 -32.21
C LYS A 535 -30.32 -44.43 -31.80
N GLU A 536 -29.51 -45.01 -30.92
CA GLU A 536 -28.21 -44.44 -30.51
C GLU A 536 -27.25 -44.40 -31.71
N ILE A 537 -27.24 -45.43 -32.57
CA ILE A 537 -26.57 -45.40 -33.87
C ILE A 537 -27.10 -44.26 -34.76
N ASP A 538 -28.43 -44.07 -34.88
CA ASP A 538 -29.01 -42.98 -35.69
C ASP A 538 -28.60 -41.59 -35.18
N ILE A 539 -28.56 -41.40 -33.86
CA ILE A 539 -28.14 -40.14 -33.23
C ILE A 539 -26.67 -39.87 -33.50
N VAL A 540 -25.79 -40.87 -33.36
CA VAL A 540 -24.35 -40.74 -33.64
C VAL A 540 -24.10 -40.49 -35.13
N HIS A 541 -24.79 -41.22 -36.03
CA HIS A 541 -24.73 -40.99 -37.47
C HIS A 541 -25.20 -39.58 -37.86
N LYS A 542 -26.29 -39.09 -37.27
CA LYS A 542 -26.76 -37.72 -37.47
C LYS A 542 -25.76 -36.67 -36.98
N ILE A 543 -25.15 -36.86 -35.80
CA ILE A 543 -24.11 -35.96 -35.28
C ILE A 543 -22.89 -35.94 -36.21
N PHE A 544 -22.49 -37.10 -36.72
CA PHE A 544 -21.39 -37.22 -37.69
C PHE A 544 -21.69 -36.44 -38.99
N VAL A 545 -22.82 -36.70 -39.64
CA VAL A 545 -23.22 -36.03 -40.88
C VAL A 545 -23.41 -34.52 -40.71
N GLN A 546 -23.94 -34.07 -39.56
CA GLN A 546 -24.18 -32.63 -39.32
C GLN A 546 -22.91 -31.80 -39.08
N ASN A 547 -21.77 -32.41 -38.73
CA ASN A 547 -20.52 -31.71 -38.40
C ASN A 547 -19.34 -32.11 -39.30
N LEU A 548 -19.60 -32.74 -40.45
CA LEU A 548 -18.60 -33.36 -41.33
C LEU A 548 -17.60 -32.34 -41.91
N ASP A 549 -18.04 -31.11 -42.19
CA ASP A 549 -17.18 -30.04 -42.70
C ASP A 549 -16.38 -29.31 -41.60
N ASN A 550 -16.93 -29.23 -40.38
CA ASN A 550 -16.34 -28.50 -39.25
C ASN A 550 -16.63 -29.20 -37.91
N PRO A 551 -15.85 -30.23 -37.54
CA PRO A 551 -16.06 -30.98 -36.31
C PRO A 551 -15.70 -30.16 -35.06
N PRO A 552 -16.38 -30.37 -33.91
CA PRO A 552 -16.07 -29.67 -32.67
C PRO A 552 -14.74 -30.14 -32.07
N LEU A 553 -13.69 -29.34 -32.24
CA LEU A 553 -12.34 -29.60 -31.73
C LEU A 553 -12.11 -28.96 -30.35
N CYS A 554 -11.30 -29.61 -29.51
CA CYS A 554 -10.82 -29.01 -28.27
C CYS A 554 -9.75 -27.95 -28.55
N LYS A 555 -9.67 -26.92 -27.69
CA LYS A 555 -8.58 -25.93 -27.72
C LYS A 555 -7.23 -26.66 -27.70
N SER A 556 -6.34 -26.28 -28.62
CA SER A 556 -5.01 -26.86 -28.94
C SER A 556 -4.96 -28.16 -29.78
N GLN A 557 -6.09 -28.78 -30.15
CA GLN A 557 -6.08 -29.83 -31.18
C GLN A 557 -5.84 -29.21 -32.59
N PRO A 558 -5.04 -29.87 -33.46
CA PRO A 558 -4.82 -29.40 -34.83
C PRO A 558 -5.99 -29.82 -35.75
N PRO A 559 -6.22 -29.13 -36.88
CA PRO A 559 -7.47 -29.21 -37.62
C PRO A 559 -7.80 -30.58 -38.25
N VAL A 560 -6.81 -31.35 -38.72
CA VAL A 560 -7.05 -32.63 -39.41
C VAL A 560 -6.98 -33.82 -38.46
N ALA A 561 -5.91 -33.98 -37.68
CA ALA A 561 -5.80 -35.07 -36.71
C ALA A 561 -6.82 -34.91 -35.57
N GLY A 562 -7.22 -33.68 -35.22
CA GLY A 562 -8.35 -33.41 -34.34
C GLY A 562 -9.69 -33.89 -34.93
N ALA A 563 -9.91 -33.68 -36.23
CA ALA A 563 -11.11 -34.15 -36.93
C ALA A 563 -11.19 -35.69 -36.98
N VAL A 564 -10.06 -36.36 -37.18
CA VAL A 564 -9.95 -37.83 -37.10
C VAL A 564 -10.15 -38.33 -35.67
N HIS A 565 -9.59 -37.64 -34.66
CA HIS A 565 -9.79 -37.98 -33.26
C HIS A 565 -11.28 -37.85 -32.83
N TRP A 566 -11.98 -36.83 -33.32
CA TRP A 566 -13.42 -36.66 -33.10
C TRP A 566 -14.25 -37.79 -33.72
N GLU A 567 -13.97 -38.15 -34.98
CA GLU A 567 -14.62 -39.30 -35.64
C GLU A 567 -14.37 -40.58 -34.85
N ARG A 568 -13.10 -40.90 -34.54
CA ARG A 568 -12.73 -42.09 -33.75
C ARG A 568 -13.41 -42.13 -32.39
N SER A 569 -13.67 -40.98 -31.77
CA SER A 569 -14.41 -40.88 -30.51
C SER A 569 -15.89 -41.24 -30.69
N LEU A 570 -16.55 -40.78 -31.76
CA LEU A 570 -17.92 -41.19 -32.11
C LEU A 570 -17.99 -42.68 -32.46
N PHE A 571 -17.06 -43.18 -33.27
CA PHE A 571 -16.98 -44.59 -33.63
C PHE A 571 -16.70 -45.47 -32.41
N PHE A 572 -15.82 -45.06 -31.49
CA PHE A 572 -15.56 -45.79 -30.24
C PHE A 572 -16.84 -45.96 -29.40
N ARG A 573 -17.69 -44.93 -29.31
CA ARG A 573 -18.94 -45.00 -28.51
C ARG A 573 -19.90 -46.07 -29.04
N ILE A 574 -20.15 -46.13 -30.35
CA ILE A 574 -20.99 -47.21 -30.91
C ILE A 574 -20.27 -48.57 -30.86
N LYS A 575 -18.95 -48.61 -31.09
CA LYS A 575 -18.15 -49.84 -31.01
C LYS A 575 -18.15 -50.46 -29.61
N HIS A 576 -18.14 -49.66 -28.55
CA HIS A 576 -18.15 -50.15 -27.16
C HIS A 576 -19.41 -50.97 -26.87
N THR A 577 -20.59 -50.39 -27.10
CA THR A 577 -21.87 -51.02 -26.79
C THR A 577 -22.14 -52.28 -27.61
N ILE A 578 -21.78 -52.34 -28.90
CA ILE A 578 -21.93 -53.57 -29.70
C ILE A 578 -20.93 -54.67 -29.29
N LEU A 579 -19.75 -54.33 -28.78
CA LEU A 579 -18.82 -55.32 -28.22
C LEU A 579 -19.36 -55.91 -26.91
N ARG A 580 -19.97 -55.11 -26.02
CA ARG A 580 -20.68 -55.61 -24.83
C ARG A 580 -21.76 -56.63 -25.22
N PHE A 581 -22.52 -56.38 -26.29
CA PHE A 581 -23.54 -57.31 -26.78
C PHE A 581 -22.97 -58.62 -27.38
N GLN A 582 -21.69 -58.66 -27.76
CA GLN A 582 -21.03 -59.89 -28.21
C GLN A 582 -20.64 -60.84 -27.07
N GLU A 583 -20.71 -60.39 -25.81
CA GLU A 583 -20.47 -61.24 -24.63
C GLU A 583 -21.62 -62.23 -24.35
N VAL A 584 -22.75 -62.12 -25.06
CA VAL A 584 -23.91 -63.01 -24.96
C VAL A 584 -24.38 -63.41 -26.36
N GLU A 585 -23.92 -64.57 -26.83
CA GLU A 585 -24.17 -65.10 -28.19
C GLU A 585 -25.67 -65.11 -28.55
N GLU A 586 -26.53 -65.48 -27.59
CA GLU A 586 -28.00 -65.60 -27.72
C GLU A 586 -28.73 -64.33 -28.22
N ILE A 587 -28.10 -63.15 -28.16
CA ILE A 587 -28.74 -61.86 -28.46
C ILE A 587 -28.55 -61.44 -29.91
N LEU A 588 -27.33 -61.56 -30.44
CA LEU A 588 -26.97 -61.04 -31.76
C LEU A 588 -27.37 -61.95 -32.93
N ASP A 589 -27.66 -63.22 -32.64
CA ASP A 589 -28.21 -64.20 -33.58
C ASP A 589 -29.74 -64.06 -33.74
N SER A 590 -30.39 -63.16 -33.00
CA SER A 590 -31.77 -62.75 -33.26
C SER A 590 -31.89 -61.96 -34.57
N GLU A 591 -33.03 -62.07 -35.24
CA GLU A 591 -33.36 -61.32 -36.47
C GLU A 591 -33.10 -59.81 -36.33
N ARG A 592 -33.46 -59.26 -35.17
CA ARG A 592 -33.26 -57.85 -34.78
C ARG A 592 -31.82 -57.51 -34.41
N GLY A 593 -31.05 -58.49 -33.92
CA GLY A 593 -29.59 -58.40 -33.75
C GLY A 593 -28.87 -58.29 -35.10
N ALA A 594 -29.34 -59.02 -36.12
CA ALA A 594 -28.80 -58.93 -37.48
C ALA A 594 -29.04 -57.56 -38.12
N GLU A 595 -30.24 -56.97 -37.97
CA GLU A 595 -30.54 -55.59 -38.42
C GLU A 595 -29.58 -54.55 -37.78
N VAL A 596 -29.45 -54.60 -36.45
CA VAL A 596 -28.55 -53.73 -35.67
C VAL A 596 -27.10 -53.86 -36.16
N LYS A 597 -26.63 -55.10 -36.34
CA LYS A 597 -25.27 -55.44 -36.80
C LYS A 597 -24.99 -54.88 -38.20
N GLN A 598 -25.93 -55.00 -39.13
CA GLN A 598 -25.81 -54.43 -40.48
C GLN A 598 -25.74 -52.90 -40.46
N LYS A 599 -26.58 -52.25 -39.64
CA LYS A 599 -26.63 -50.79 -39.51
C LYS A 599 -25.35 -50.21 -38.88
N TYR A 600 -24.82 -50.87 -37.85
CA TYR A 600 -23.51 -50.54 -37.28
C TYR A 600 -22.37 -50.67 -38.33
N LEU A 601 -22.38 -51.73 -39.14
CA LEU A 601 -21.38 -51.94 -40.20
C LEU A 601 -21.49 -50.89 -41.33
N GLU A 602 -22.66 -50.34 -41.59
CA GLU A 602 -22.85 -49.25 -42.56
C GLU A 602 -22.25 -47.93 -42.06
N VAL A 603 -22.61 -47.49 -40.85
CA VAL A 603 -22.07 -46.27 -40.24
C VAL A 603 -20.55 -46.39 -40.03
N GLY A 604 -20.06 -47.55 -39.57
CA GLY A 604 -18.62 -47.79 -39.40
C GLY A 604 -17.81 -47.76 -40.71
N ARG A 605 -18.38 -48.18 -41.84
CA ARG A 605 -17.75 -48.02 -43.16
C ARG A 605 -17.68 -46.55 -43.59
N MET A 606 -18.73 -45.78 -43.34
CA MET A 606 -18.77 -44.35 -43.68
C MET A 606 -17.78 -43.54 -42.86
N MET A 607 -17.72 -43.77 -41.54
CA MET A 607 -16.79 -43.12 -40.61
C MET A 607 -15.33 -43.42 -40.99
N LYS A 608 -15.00 -44.69 -41.25
CA LYS A 608 -13.64 -45.05 -41.71
C LYS A 608 -13.29 -44.41 -43.07
N GLY A 609 -14.23 -44.34 -44.00
CA GLY A 609 -13.99 -43.68 -45.30
C GLY A 609 -13.63 -42.19 -45.16
N TYR A 610 -14.16 -41.52 -44.13
CA TYR A 610 -13.79 -40.14 -43.78
C TYR A 610 -12.41 -40.05 -43.10
N GLU A 611 -12.10 -40.98 -42.19
CA GLU A 611 -10.76 -41.12 -41.58
C GLU A 611 -9.66 -41.27 -42.65
N ASP A 612 -9.81 -42.27 -43.53
CA ASP A 612 -8.84 -42.55 -44.60
C ASP A 612 -8.69 -41.32 -45.53
N MET A 613 -9.80 -40.70 -45.96
CA MET A 613 -9.79 -39.52 -46.85
C MET A 613 -9.07 -38.32 -46.23
N LYS A 614 -9.31 -38.00 -44.94
CA LYS A 614 -8.70 -36.84 -44.28
C LYS A 614 -7.19 -37.03 -44.08
N TYR A 615 -6.75 -38.25 -43.76
CA TYR A 615 -5.33 -38.58 -43.63
C TYR A 615 -4.59 -38.48 -44.98
N GLU A 616 -5.13 -39.07 -46.05
CA GLU A 616 -4.54 -39.00 -47.39
C GLU A 616 -4.40 -37.54 -47.88
N GLN A 617 -5.45 -36.72 -47.69
CA GLN A 617 -5.44 -35.30 -48.03
C GLN A 617 -4.35 -34.52 -47.26
N TRP A 618 -4.16 -34.81 -45.96
CA TRP A 618 -3.12 -34.19 -45.15
C TRP A 618 -1.71 -34.61 -45.60
N ARG A 619 -1.50 -35.90 -45.89
CA ARG A 619 -0.19 -36.43 -46.35
C ARG A 619 0.26 -35.70 -47.61
N ASP A 620 -0.59 -35.71 -48.64
CA ASP A 620 -0.24 -35.16 -49.97
C ASP A 620 -0.02 -33.65 -49.91
N THR A 621 -0.82 -32.94 -49.11
CA THR A 621 -0.62 -31.50 -48.84
C THR A 621 0.70 -31.25 -48.12
N THR A 622 1.03 -32.05 -47.11
CA THR A 622 2.26 -31.91 -46.30
C THR A 622 3.51 -32.15 -47.15
N GLU A 623 3.54 -33.20 -47.97
CA GLU A 623 4.69 -33.51 -48.83
C GLU A 623 4.95 -32.42 -49.89
N GLN A 624 3.89 -31.79 -50.42
CA GLN A 624 4.03 -30.70 -51.38
C GLN A 624 4.45 -29.36 -50.73
N VAL A 625 3.85 -29.02 -49.59
CA VAL A 625 4.01 -27.69 -48.95
C VAL A 625 5.28 -27.60 -48.11
N LEU A 626 5.64 -28.65 -47.36
CA LEU A 626 6.76 -28.62 -46.41
C LEU A 626 8.11 -28.27 -47.07
N PRO A 627 8.51 -28.85 -48.23
CA PRO A 627 9.77 -28.49 -48.90
C PRO A 627 9.81 -27.05 -49.43
N ALA A 628 8.65 -26.42 -49.65
CA ALA A 628 8.56 -25.01 -50.04
C ALA A 628 8.65 -24.07 -48.83
N LEU A 629 8.02 -24.43 -47.70
CA LEU A 629 8.12 -23.66 -46.45
C LEU A 629 9.56 -23.60 -45.92
N MET A 630 10.27 -24.73 -45.90
CA MET A 630 11.66 -24.79 -45.39
C MET A 630 12.68 -23.99 -46.21
N LYS A 631 12.32 -23.62 -47.46
CA LYS A 631 13.15 -22.78 -48.35
C LYS A 631 12.93 -21.28 -48.15
N LYS A 632 11.93 -20.85 -47.38
CA LYS A 632 11.69 -19.43 -47.05
C LYS A 632 12.88 -18.83 -46.28
N SER A 633 13.13 -17.53 -46.47
CA SER A 633 14.10 -16.76 -45.69
C SER A 633 13.74 -16.75 -44.20
N LEU A 634 14.70 -16.46 -43.31
CA LEU A 634 14.40 -16.30 -41.87
C LEU A 634 13.61 -15.00 -41.59
N LEU A 635 13.94 -13.92 -42.31
CA LEU A 635 13.32 -12.60 -42.13
C LEU A 635 12.53 -12.16 -43.37
N ALA A 636 11.41 -11.47 -43.13
CA ALA A 636 10.66 -10.69 -44.11
C ALA A 636 10.77 -9.18 -43.78
N LYS A 637 10.91 -8.33 -44.81
CA LYS A 637 10.61 -6.90 -44.69
C LYS A 637 9.09 -6.73 -44.58
N VAL A 638 8.59 -6.15 -43.50
CA VAL A 638 7.18 -5.72 -43.41
C VAL A 638 7.09 -4.29 -43.91
N LYS A 639 6.27 -4.03 -44.93
CA LYS A 639 5.93 -2.64 -45.30
C LYS A 639 5.12 -2.03 -44.15
N GLN A 640 5.60 -0.93 -43.58
CA GLN A 640 5.09 -0.27 -42.36
C GLN A 640 3.55 -0.13 -42.34
N LYS A 641 2.95 0.20 -43.49
CA LYS A 641 1.50 0.31 -43.73
C LYS A 641 0.68 -0.93 -43.31
N TYR A 642 1.25 -2.14 -43.35
CA TYR A 642 0.58 -3.36 -42.84
C TYR A 642 0.69 -3.53 -41.33
N LEU A 643 1.70 -2.94 -40.69
CA LEU A 643 1.85 -2.99 -39.23
C LEU A 643 0.90 -1.98 -38.57
N GLU A 644 0.69 -0.82 -39.19
CA GLU A 644 -0.36 0.13 -38.81
C GLU A 644 -1.75 -0.49 -39.01
N VAL A 645 -2.01 -1.10 -40.17
CA VAL A 645 -3.26 -1.83 -40.41
C VAL A 645 -3.42 -3.01 -39.46
N GLY A 646 -2.35 -3.68 -39.02
CA GLY A 646 -2.42 -4.75 -38.01
C GLY A 646 -2.76 -4.25 -36.60
N ARG A 647 -2.16 -3.12 -36.16
CA ARG A 647 -2.51 -2.48 -34.88
C ARG A 647 -3.92 -1.90 -34.93
N MET A 648 -4.30 -1.27 -36.04
CA MET A 648 -5.67 -0.81 -36.27
C MET A 648 -6.62 -1.99 -36.29
N MET A 649 -6.35 -3.09 -37.00
CA MET A 649 -7.22 -4.28 -36.99
C MET A 649 -7.47 -4.80 -35.58
N LYS A 650 -6.44 -4.91 -34.73
CA LYS A 650 -6.63 -5.36 -33.34
C LYS A 650 -7.50 -4.37 -32.53
N GLY A 651 -7.16 -3.08 -32.56
CA GLY A 651 -8.00 -2.05 -31.91
C GLY A 651 -9.39 -1.91 -32.52
N TYR A 652 -9.58 -2.33 -33.77
CA TYR A 652 -10.84 -2.35 -34.51
C TYR A 652 -11.60 -3.67 -34.29
N GLU A 653 -10.98 -4.74 -33.82
CA GLU A 653 -11.68 -5.92 -33.31
C GLU A 653 -12.28 -5.59 -31.94
N ASP A 654 -11.50 -4.99 -31.04
CA ASP A 654 -11.97 -4.51 -29.74
C ASP A 654 -13.07 -3.43 -29.90
N MET A 655 -12.78 -2.34 -30.63
CA MET A 655 -13.73 -1.23 -30.83
C MET A 655 -14.96 -1.64 -31.64
N LYS A 656 -14.86 -2.60 -32.57
CA LYS A 656 -16.02 -3.10 -33.32
C LYS A 656 -16.80 -4.16 -32.54
N TYR A 657 -16.24 -4.84 -31.54
CA TYR A 657 -17.06 -5.67 -30.64
C TYR A 657 -17.96 -4.81 -29.75
N GLU A 658 -17.43 -3.70 -29.21
CA GLU A 658 -18.21 -2.67 -28.51
C GLU A 658 -19.21 -2.01 -29.47
N GLN A 659 -18.77 -1.42 -30.59
CA GLN A 659 -19.68 -0.77 -31.55
C GLN A 659 -20.71 -1.73 -32.16
N TRP A 660 -20.39 -3.02 -32.37
CA TRP A 660 -21.36 -3.99 -32.89
C TRP A 660 -22.44 -4.31 -31.86
N ARG A 661 -22.14 -4.27 -30.56
CA ARG A 661 -23.16 -4.36 -29.50
C ARG A 661 -24.17 -3.21 -29.64
N ASP A 662 -23.67 -1.98 -29.62
CA ASP A 662 -24.51 -0.78 -29.59
C ASP A 662 -25.23 -0.51 -30.93
N THR A 663 -24.58 -0.78 -32.06
CA THR A 663 -25.12 -0.48 -33.40
C THR A 663 -26.13 -1.52 -33.87
N THR A 664 -26.05 -2.77 -33.40
CA THR A 664 -26.92 -3.86 -33.87
C THR A 664 -28.35 -3.74 -33.34
N GLU A 665 -28.57 -3.16 -32.16
CA GLU A 665 -29.92 -2.86 -31.66
C GLU A 665 -30.59 -1.70 -32.43
N GLN A 666 -29.84 -0.73 -32.95
CA GLN A 666 -30.41 0.53 -33.44
C GLN A 666 -30.46 0.71 -34.97
N VAL A 667 -29.60 0.05 -35.76
CA VAL A 667 -29.37 0.45 -37.17
C VAL A 667 -29.76 -0.62 -38.22
N LEU A 668 -30.18 -1.82 -37.80
CA LEU A 668 -30.38 -2.98 -38.68
C LEU A 668 -31.24 -2.74 -39.94
N PRO A 669 -32.33 -1.93 -39.93
CA PRO A 669 -33.13 -1.67 -41.13
C PRO A 669 -32.49 -0.72 -42.17
N ALA A 670 -31.49 0.08 -41.79
CA ALA A 670 -31.10 1.28 -42.55
C ALA A 670 -29.97 1.07 -43.56
N LEU A 671 -29.04 0.13 -43.30
CA LEU A 671 -27.75 0.07 -44.02
C LEU A 671 -27.74 -0.78 -45.30
N MET A 672 -28.82 -1.46 -45.69
CA MET A 672 -28.89 -2.25 -46.94
C MET A 672 -28.92 -1.41 -48.25
N LYS A 673 -28.54 -0.13 -48.23
CA LYS A 673 -28.51 0.75 -49.41
C LYS A 673 -27.31 1.70 -49.50
N LYS A 674 -26.12 1.16 -49.79
CA LYS A 674 -25.18 1.72 -50.81
C LYS A 674 -24.02 0.78 -51.11
N SER A 675 -23.57 0.81 -52.36
CA SER A 675 -22.36 0.11 -52.82
C SER A 675 -21.14 1.02 -52.66
N LEU A 676 -19.99 0.43 -52.32
CA LEU A 676 -18.70 1.11 -52.21
C LEU A 676 -17.69 0.49 -53.18
N LEU A 677 -17.57 1.11 -54.36
CA LEU A 677 -16.44 0.95 -55.27
C LEU A 677 -15.81 2.34 -55.49
N ALA A 678 -14.64 2.55 -54.91
CA ALA A 678 -13.82 3.74 -55.14
C ALA A 678 -12.41 3.30 -55.57
N LYS A 679 -12.00 3.72 -56.77
CA LYS A 679 -10.59 3.64 -57.19
C LYS A 679 -9.75 4.57 -56.31
N VAL A 680 -8.55 4.12 -55.95
CA VAL A 680 -7.42 5.00 -55.69
C VAL A 680 -6.41 4.73 -56.81
N SER A 681 -6.02 5.78 -57.53
CA SER A 681 -5.00 5.73 -58.57
C SER A 681 -3.60 5.56 -57.98
N ALA A 682 -2.68 5.01 -58.76
CA ALA A 682 -1.27 5.23 -58.51
C ALA A 682 -0.94 6.68 -58.89
N ASP A 683 -0.33 7.42 -57.97
CA ASP A 683 0.87 8.24 -58.19
C ASP A 683 1.30 8.85 -56.85
N ASP A 684 2.48 8.45 -56.37
CA ASP A 684 3.39 9.21 -55.47
C ASP A 684 4.56 8.28 -55.08
N ALA A 685 5.62 8.33 -55.88
CA ALA A 685 6.76 7.39 -55.80
C ALA A 685 8.05 8.03 -55.23
N THR A 686 7.92 8.98 -54.30
CA THR A 686 9.06 9.61 -53.59
C THR A 686 8.75 9.85 -52.11
N GLY A 687 8.73 8.77 -51.32
CA GLY A 687 8.76 8.82 -49.85
C GLY A 687 9.98 8.07 -49.32
N SER A 688 10.69 8.64 -48.35
CA SER A 688 11.90 8.03 -47.77
C SER A 688 11.59 6.71 -47.05
N ASP A 689 12.47 5.70 -47.14
CA ASP A 689 12.33 4.34 -46.57
C ASP A 689 12.52 4.34 -45.02
N ARG A 690 11.74 5.20 -44.32
CA ARG A 690 11.77 5.35 -42.85
C ARG A 690 11.50 4.02 -42.17
N GLY A 691 12.52 3.45 -41.53
CA GLY A 691 12.38 2.29 -40.64
C GLY A 691 11.95 1.00 -41.34
N THR A 692 12.92 0.25 -41.89
CA THR A 692 12.65 -1.13 -42.33
C THR A 692 12.33 -2.03 -41.14
N VAL A 693 11.04 -2.25 -40.87
CA VAL A 693 10.58 -3.25 -39.90
C VAL A 693 10.86 -4.66 -40.44
N PHE A 694 11.54 -5.47 -39.64
CA PHE A 694 11.78 -6.88 -39.94
C PHE A 694 10.90 -7.76 -39.06
N ALA A 695 10.24 -8.76 -39.67
CA ALA A 695 9.50 -9.79 -38.94
C ALA A 695 10.04 -11.18 -39.27
N ILE A 696 9.79 -12.14 -38.37
CA ILE A 696 10.14 -13.54 -38.61
C ILE A 696 9.24 -14.13 -39.69
N ASN A 697 9.85 -14.76 -40.67
CA ASN A 697 9.17 -15.46 -41.76
C ASN A 697 9.03 -16.97 -41.43
N PHE A 698 8.51 -17.25 -40.24
CA PHE A 698 8.13 -18.60 -39.80
C PHE A 698 6.63 -18.78 -40.06
N SER A 699 6.28 -19.73 -40.92
CA SER A 699 4.89 -19.90 -41.39
C SER A 699 4.05 -20.58 -40.29
N PRO A 700 2.84 -20.08 -39.94
CA PRO A 700 1.95 -20.77 -38.99
C PRO A 700 1.66 -22.23 -39.41
N ALA A 701 1.42 -22.45 -40.70
CA ALA A 701 1.32 -23.75 -41.35
C ALA A 701 2.48 -24.72 -41.05
N LEU A 702 3.69 -24.24 -40.76
CA LEU A 702 4.82 -25.11 -40.38
C LEU A 702 4.66 -25.64 -38.94
N ARG A 703 4.12 -24.83 -38.03
CA ARG A 703 3.77 -25.24 -36.67
C ARG A 703 2.56 -26.17 -36.66
N GLU A 704 1.57 -25.88 -37.51
CA GLU A 704 0.42 -26.75 -37.74
C GLU A 704 0.89 -28.13 -38.24
N ILE A 705 1.71 -28.21 -39.29
CA ILE A 705 2.28 -29.47 -39.80
C ILE A 705 3.07 -30.23 -38.70
N ILE A 706 3.88 -29.55 -37.89
CA ILE A 706 4.62 -30.19 -36.78
C ILE A 706 3.65 -30.80 -35.74
N ASN A 707 2.59 -30.07 -35.37
CA ASN A 707 1.57 -30.56 -34.45
C ASN A 707 0.80 -31.75 -35.04
N GLU A 708 0.27 -31.62 -36.26
CA GLU A 708 -0.44 -32.69 -36.98
C GLU A 708 0.40 -33.96 -37.04
N THR A 709 1.69 -33.84 -37.39
CA THR A 709 2.64 -34.96 -37.47
C THR A 709 2.69 -35.74 -36.14
N LYS A 710 2.80 -35.04 -35.00
CA LYS A 710 2.83 -35.69 -33.67
C LYS A 710 1.50 -36.36 -33.32
N TYR A 711 0.37 -35.72 -33.64
CA TYR A 711 -0.95 -36.31 -33.39
C TYR A 711 -1.21 -37.54 -34.28
N PHE A 712 -0.83 -37.52 -35.55
CA PHE A 712 -0.90 -38.70 -36.41
C PHE A 712 0.01 -39.84 -35.94
N GLU A 713 1.17 -39.54 -35.33
CA GLU A 713 2.05 -40.56 -34.74
C GLU A 713 1.40 -41.23 -33.53
N GLN A 714 0.77 -40.44 -32.65
CA GLN A 714 -0.01 -40.94 -31.51
C GLN A 714 -1.26 -41.72 -31.92
N LEU A 715 -1.88 -41.36 -33.05
CA LEU A 715 -3.01 -42.07 -33.65
C LEU A 715 -2.59 -43.34 -34.42
N GLY A 716 -1.29 -43.63 -34.54
CA GLY A 716 -0.76 -44.87 -35.13
C GLY A 716 -0.73 -44.88 -36.66
N PHE A 717 -0.80 -43.72 -37.33
CA PHE A 717 -0.67 -43.63 -38.78
C PHE A 717 0.79 -43.70 -39.23
N HIS A 718 1.01 -44.07 -40.49
CA HIS A 718 2.31 -43.89 -41.13
C HIS A 718 2.58 -42.41 -41.38
N ILE A 719 3.86 -41.99 -41.39
CA ILE A 719 4.23 -40.56 -41.50
C ILE A 719 5.30 -40.38 -42.57
N PRO A 720 5.18 -39.37 -43.46
CA PRO A 720 6.24 -38.99 -44.38
C PRO A 720 7.53 -38.63 -43.63
N GLU A 721 8.66 -39.25 -44.01
CA GLU A 721 9.94 -39.05 -43.33
C GLU A 721 10.35 -37.56 -43.25
N LEU A 722 10.02 -36.77 -44.27
CA LEU A 722 10.22 -35.33 -44.31
C LEU A 722 9.49 -34.59 -43.17
N ALA A 723 8.23 -34.96 -42.90
CA ALA A 723 7.44 -34.37 -41.81
C ALA A 723 8.01 -34.79 -40.45
N ARG A 724 8.31 -36.08 -40.28
CA ARG A 724 8.92 -36.64 -39.06
C ARG A 724 10.25 -35.97 -38.71
N ASN A 725 11.13 -35.79 -39.70
CA ASN A 725 12.44 -35.16 -39.54
C ASN A 725 12.39 -33.66 -39.20
N VAL A 726 11.29 -32.98 -39.53
CA VAL A 726 11.03 -31.59 -39.12
C VAL A 726 10.41 -31.54 -37.72
N ALA A 727 9.46 -32.42 -37.39
CA ALA A 727 8.86 -32.52 -36.06
C ALA A 727 9.89 -32.90 -34.97
N LEU A 728 10.83 -33.80 -35.28
CA LEU A 728 11.99 -34.13 -34.42
C LEU A 728 12.96 -32.96 -34.19
N GLN A 729 12.85 -31.87 -34.95
CA GLN A 729 13.66 -30.65 -34.80
C GLN A 729 12.87 -29.45 -34.27
N GLU A 730 11.65 -29.64 -33.77
CA GLU A 730 10.82 -28.53 -33.26
C GLU A 730 11.55 -27.67 -32.22
N ASP A 731 12.14 -28.26 -31.18
CA ASP A 731 12.89 -27.54 -30.13
C ASP A 731 13.98 -26.61 -30.69
N LYS A 732 14.62 -27.02 -31.79
CA LYS A 732 15.66 -26.27 -32.48
C LYS A 732 15.05 -25.08 -33.25
N PHE A 733 13.92 -25.29 -33.91
CA PHE A 733 13.19 -24.22 -34.61
C PHE A 733 12.53 -23.23 -33.64
N LEU A 734 11.99 -23.68 -32.50
CA LEU A 734 11.46 -22.83 -31.44
C LEU A 734 12.56 -21.93 -30.88
N ARG A 735 13.70 -22.49 -30.43
CA ARG A 735 14.84 -21.72 -29.92
C ARG A 735 15.41 -20.73 -30.95
N TYR A 736 15.43 -21.08 -32.24
CA TYR A 736 15.80 -20.13 -33.30
C TYR A 736 14.75 -19.04 -33.49
N THR A 737 13.46 -19.36 -33.44
CA THR A 737 12.37 -18.38 -33.55
C THR A 737 12.40 -17.40 -32.38
N GLU A 738 12.46 -17.89 -31.14
CA GLU A 738 12.62 -17.10 -29.91
C GLU A 738 13.91 -16.24 -29.95
N GLY A 739 15.03 -16.83 -30.37
CA GLY A 739 16.33 -16.16 -30.46
C GLY A 739 16.36 -15.01 -31.47
N ILE A 740 15.64 -15.15 -32.60
CA ILE A 740 15.43 -14.08 -33.58
C ILE A 740 14.38 -13.09 -33.08
N GLN A 741 13.31 -13.52 -32.40
CA GLN A 741 12.26 -12.65 -31.88
C GLN A 741 12.81 -11.69 -30.83
N SER A 742 13.50 -12.22 -29.81
CA SER A 742 14.23 -11.46 -28.79
C SER A 742 15.24 -10.46 -29.39
N MET A 743 15.84 -10.78 -30.53
CA MET A 743 16.78 -9.91 -31.25
C MET A 743 16.06 -8.79 -32.02
N LEU A 744 14.92 -9.10 -32.68
CA LEU A 744 14.11 -8.11 -33.39
C LEU A 744 13.42 -7.14 -32.41
N ASP A 745 12.86 -7.65 -31.32
CA ASP A 745 12.16 -6.82 -30.33
C ASP A 745 13.12 -5.89 -29.60
N HIS A 746 14.35 -6.33 -29.30
CA HIS A 746 15.39 -5.43 -28.81
C HIS A 746 15.74 -4.34 -29.83
N TYR A 747 15.94 -4.70 -31.12
CA TYR A 747 16.18 -3.70 -32.17
C TYR A 747 15.04 -2.70 -32.33
N HIS A 748 13.78 -3.15 -32.34
CA HIS A 748 12.62 -2.27 -32.47
C HIS A 748 12.43 -1.36 -31.23
N THR A 749 12.69 -1.88 -30.03
CA THR A 749 12.65 -1.09 -28.78
C THR A 749 13.71 0.01 -28.81
N LEU A 750 14.95 -0.35 -29.15
CA LEU A 750 16.08 0.59 -29.24
C LEU A 750 15.95 1.61 -30.39
N THR A 751 15.24 1.26 -31.47
CA THR A 751 14.90 2.22 -32.54
C THR A 751 13.76 3.15 -32.10
N GLY A 752 12.88 2.70 -31.20
CA GLY A 752 11.73 3.45 -30.68
C GLY A 752 12.05 4.46 -29.57
N THR A 753 13.25 4.42 -28.98
CA THR A 753 13.70 5.41 -27.98
C THR A 753 14.39 6.63 -28.59
N LEU A 754 14.68 6.63 -29.89
CA LEU A 754 15.34 7.74 -30.58
C LEU A 754 14.36 8.85 -30.94
N ASN A 755 14.70 10.10 -30.62
CA ASN A 755 13.96 11.24 -31.16
C ASN A 755 14.33 11.50 -32.64
N GLU A 756 13.58 12.37 -33.33
CA GLU A 756 13.77 12.56 -34.78
C GLU A 756 15.16 13.13 -35.15
N ALA A 757 15.77 13.94 -34.29
CA ALA A 757 17.12 14.45 -34.49
C ALA A 757 18.19 13.36 -34.28
N GLU A 758 18.02 12.50 -33.27
CA GLU A 758 18.88 11.33 -33.01
C GLU A 758 18.76 10.26 -34.12
N ALA A 759 17.54 10.04 -34.63
CA ALA A 759 17.31 9.10 -35.72
C ALA A 759 18.01 9.53 -37.02
N VAL A 760 18.05 10.84 -37.32
CA VAL A 760 18.83 11.40 -38.43
C VAL A 760 20.33 11.30 -38.15
N LEU A 761 20.77 11.64 -36.94
CA LEU A 761 22.18 11.56 -36.51
C LEU A 761 22.74 10.13 -36.62
N LEU A 762 21.91 9.12 -36.31
CA LEU A 762 22.29 7.71 -36.27
C LEU A 762 21.91 6.91 -37.51
N ASP A 763 21.44 7.54 -38.61
CA ASP A 763 21.01 6.81 -39.81
C ASP A 763 22.13 5.94 -40.40
N GLU A 764 23.36 6.41 -40.47
CA GLU A 764 24.48 5.65 -41.05
C GLU A 764 24.81 4.38 -40.23
N HIS A 765 24.77 4.48 -38.90
CA HIS A 765 24.95 3.37 -37.96
C HIS A 765 23.75 2.40 -37.99
N SER A 766 22.55 2.95 -38.11
CA SER A 766 21.30 2.18 -38.30
C SER A 766 21.32 1.41 -39.63
N GLN A 767 21.82 2.02 -40.70
CA GLN A 767 22.03 1.37 -41.99
C GLN A 767 23.07 0.25 -41.89
N GLU A 768 24.15 0.39 -41.10
CA GLU A 768 25.09 -0.70 -40.88
C GLU A 768 24.42 -1.89 -40.17
N LEU A 769 23.65 -1.63 -39.10
CA LEU A 769 22.88 -2.67 -38.42
C LEU A 769 21.88 -3.38 -39.38
N VAL A 770 21.21 -2.63 -40.25
CA VAL A 770 20.35 -3.16 -41.33
C VAL A 770 21.14 -3.95 -42.40
N ARG A 771 22.43 -3.63 -42.65
CA ARG A 771 23.31 -4.44 -43.52
C ARG A 771 23.62 -5.80 -42.88
N VAL A 772 23.72 -5.90 -41.54
CA VAL A 772 23.86 -7.19 -40.85
C VAL A 772 22.58 -8.03 -41.02
N PHE A 773 21.40 -7.47 -40.70
CA PHE A 773 20.10 -8.15 -40.86
C PHE A 773 19.79 -8.59 -42.29
N ARG A 774 20.34 -7.89 -43.31
CA ARG A 774 20.20 -8.25 -44.73
C ARG A 774 20.63 -9.70 -45.02
N SER A 775 21.52 -10.29 -44.23
CA SER A 775 21.94 -11.68 -44.38
C SER A 775 20.84 -12.69 -44.00
N GLY A 776 20.11 -12.46 -42.89
CA GLY A 776 18.93 -13.25 -42.51
C GLY A 776 17.72 -13.07 -43.43
N HIS A 777 17.63 -11.93 -44.11
CA HIS A 777 16.57 -11.66 -45.10
C HIS A 777 16.86 -12.26 -46.50
N LYS A 778 18.12 -12.27 -46.97
CA LYS A 778 18.46 -12.67 -48.35
C LYS A 778 19.29 -13.95 -48.53
N ARG A 779 19.94 -14.48 -47.49
CA ARG A 779 20.88 -15.62 -47.62
C ARG A 779 20.56 -16.83 -46.74
N LEU A 780 19.99 -16.62 -45.55
CA LEU A 780 19.65 -17.70 -44.63
C LEU A 780 18.18 -18.11 -44.77
N ASN A 781 17.95 -19.42 -44.70
CA ASN A 781 16.64 -20.08 -44.69
C ASN A 781 16.57 -21.07 -43.52
N TRP A 782 15.42 -21.68 -43.28
CA TRP A 782 15.21 -22.59 -42.14
C TRP A 782 16.05 -23.89 -42.20
N ASN A 783 16.58 -24.25 -43.37
CA ASN A 783 17.56 -25.35 -43.53
C ASN A 783 19.01 -24.95 -43.24
N SER A 784 19.30 -23.69 -42.94
CA SER A 784 20.67 -23.20 -42.74
C SER A 784 21.25 -23.61 -41.37
N LEU A 785 22.48 -24.11 -41.33
CA LEU A 785 23.13 -24.52 -40.08
C LEU A 785 23.60 -23.31 -39.22
N GLY A 786 24.04 -22.22 -39.87
CA GLY A 786 24.62 -21.03 -39.20
C GLY A 786 23.62 -20.04 -38.60
N ILE A 787 22.40 -20.47 -38.23
CA ILE A 787 21.35 -19.59 -37.67
C ILE A 787 21.77 -19.08 -36.28
N ALA A 788 22.37 -19.94 -35.45
CA ALA A 788 22.88 -19.54 -34.14
C ALA A 788 23.95 -18.43 -34.24
N ASP A 789 24.95 -18.61 -35.12
CA ASP A 789 26.01 -17.62 -35.34
C ASP A 789 25.47 -16.31 -35.91
N TYR A 790 24.39 -16.37 -36.69
CA TYR A 790 23.69 -15.17 -37.17
C TYR A 790 23.01 -14.41 -36.03
N ILE A 791 22.28 -15.10 -35.14
CA ILE A 791 21.66 -14.48 -33.96
C ILE A 791 22.74 -13.84 -33.07
N THR A 792 23.84 -14.55 -32.79
CA THR A 792 24.94 -14.04 -31.95
C THR A 792 25.58 -12.78 -32.55
N ARG A 793 25.92 -12.78 -33.86
CA ARG A 793 26.47 -11.60 -34.54
C ARG A 793 25.51 -10.42 -34.56
N CYS A 794 24.21 -10.68 -34.74
CA CYS A 794 23.20 -9.62 -34.69
C CYS A 794 23.04 -9.05 -33.28
N LYS A 795 22.98 -9.88 -32.23
CA LYS A 795 22.93 -9.41 -30.84
C LYS A 795 24.18 -8.60 -30.46
N GLN A 796 25.36 -8.98 -30.95
CA GLN A 796 26.59 -8.18 -30.80
C GLN A 796 26.53 -6.84 -31.55
N ALA A 797 25.93 -6.79 -32.74
CA ALA A 797 25.74 -5.54 -33.49
C ALA A 797 24.73 -4.60 -32.81
N ILE A 798 23.61 -5.15 -32.30
CA ILE A 798 22.62 -4.40 -31.51
C ILE A 798 23.28 -3.83 -30.25
N GLY A 799 24.00 -4.64 -29.46
CA GLY A 799 24.65 -4.17 -28.22
C GLY A 799 25.72 -3.09 -28.43
N LYS A 800 26.38 -3.04 -29.61
CA LYS A 800 27.25 -1.92 -29.98
C LYS A 800 26.46 -0.65 -30.26
N PHE A 801 25.36 -0.76 -31.00
CA PHE A 801 24.47 0.38 -31.29
C PHE A 801 23.80 0.90 -30.01
N GLU A 802 23.32 -0.01 -29.15
CA GLU A 802 22.79 0.26 -27.80
C GLU A 802 23.78 1.06 -26.95
N SER A 803 25.05 0.65 -26.92
CA SER A 803 26.11 1.35 -26.19
C SER A 803 26.38 2.77 -26.74
N LEU A 804 26.22 2.99 -28.05
CA LEU A 804 26.31 4.33 -28.66
C LEU A 804 25.10 5.19 -28.30
N VAL A 805 23.89 4.64 -28.41
CA VAL A 805 22.63 5.33 -28.05
C VAL A 805 22.64 5.74 -26.59
N HIS A 806 22.95 4.85 -25.65
CA HIS A 806 23.05 5.18 -24.22
C HIS A 806 24.09 6.27 -23.91
N GLN A 807 25.18 6.36 -24.68
CA GLN A 807 26.16 7.45 -24.52
C GLN A 807 25.66 8.78 -25.07
N ILE A 808 24.84 8.78 -26.12
CA ILE A 808 24.20 9.99 -26.67
C ILE A 808 23.10 10.47 -25.73
N HIS A 809 22.19 9.58 -25.31
CA HIS A 809 21.14 9.89 -24.33
C HIS A 809 21.72 10.44 -23.02
N LYS A 810 22.79 9.85 -22.48
CA LYS A 810 23.46 10.42 -21.30
C LYS A 810 23.96 11.86 -21.51
N ASN A 811 24.50 12.19 -22.68
CA ASN A 811 24.90 13.57 -22.97
C ASN A 811 23.68 14.48 -23.17
N ALA A 812 22.58 13.97 -23.72
CA ALA A 812 21.31 14.69 -23.84
C ALA A 812 20.69 14.99 -22.46
N ASP A 813 20.72 14.04 -21.53
CA ASP A 813 20.27 14.19 -20.15
C ASP A 813 21.14 15.21 -19.38
N ASP A 814 22.46 15.17 -19.57
CA ASP A 814 23.40 16.16 -19.01
C ASP A 814 23.12 17.59 -19.54
N ILE A 815 22.62 17.74 -20.78
CA ILE A 815 22.20 19.02 -21.36
C ILE A 815 20.82 19.44 -20.83
N ALA A 816 19.83 18.55 -20.89
CA ALA A 816 18.47 18.81 -20.41
C ALA A 816 18.43 19.19 -18.92
N SER A 817 19.28 18.57 -18.10
CA SER A 817 19.48 18.93 -16.70
C SER A 817 19.98 20.37 -16.52
N ARG A 818 20.96 20.80 -17.33
CA ARG A 818 21.48 22.19 -17.32
C ARG A 818 20.42 23.20 -17.76
N LEU A 819 19.65 22.86 -18.80
CA LEU A 819 18.53 23.70 -19.25
C LEU A 819 17.43 23.80 -18.19
N THR A 820 17.13 22.73 -17.47
CA THR A 820 16.16 22.73 -16.37
C THR A 820 16.63 23.60 -15.20
N LEU A 821 17.93 23.55 -14.85
CA LEU A 821 18.53 24.47 -13.87
C LEU A 821 18.42 25.94 -14.32
N ILE A 822 18.66 26.24 -15.60
CA ILE A 822 18.44 27.58 -16.16
C ILE A 822 16.96 28.00 -16.04
N GLU A 823 15.99 27.15 -16.44
CA GLU A 823 14.53 27.44 -16.36
C GLU A 823 14.01 27.63 -14.91
N SER A 824 14.72 27.07 -13.93
CA SER A 824 14.35 27.11 -12.50
C SER A 824 14.65 28.45 -11.81
N ILE A 825 15.55 29.27 -12.34
CA ILE A 825 16.11 30.43 -11.63
C ILE A 825 15.08 31.55 -11.42
N ASN A 826 15.09 32.12 -10.20
CA ASN A 826 14.39 33.36 -9.87
C ASN A 826 15.30 34.56 -10.12
N LEU A 827 14.92 35.42 -11.07
CA LEU A 827 15.61 36.64 -11.52
C LEU A 827 15.17 37.91 -10.77
N PHE A 828 14.30 37.76 -9.76
CA PHE A 828 13.77 38.80 -8.89
C PHE A 828 13.91 38.40 -7.40
N LYS A 829 15.09 37.91 -7.01
CA LYS A 829 15.46 37.67 -5.61
C LYS A 829 15.49 39.00 -4.85
N TYR A 830 14.63 39.15 -3.85
CA TYR A 830 14.56 40.31 -2.96
C TYR A 830 15.09 39.96 -1.56
N PRO A 831 15.58 40.93 -0.78
CA PRO A 831 16.14 40.65 0.54
C PRO A 831 15.05 40.20 1.52
N ALA A 832 15.36 39.22 2.36
CA ALA A 832 14.45 38.78 3.42
C ALA A 832 14.27 39.88 4.48
N PRO A 833 13.03 40.14 4.96
CA PRO A 833 12.78 41.12 6.02
C PRO A 833 13.44 40.67 7.34
N LYS A 834 14.08 41.61 8.04
CA LYS A 834 14.74 41.35 9.34
C LYS A 834 13.76 41.35 10.51
N SER A 835 12.66 42.08 10.36
CA SER A 835 11.48 42.12 11.22
C SER A 835 10.27 42.52 10.38
N GLU A 836 9.05 42.44 10.93
CA GLU A 836 7.86 42.97 10.25
C GLU A 836 7.86 44.51 10.12
N GLU A 837 8.73 45.21 10.86
CA GLU A 837 8.83 46.66 10.90
C GLU A 837 9.92 47.21 9.95
N GLU A 838 11.05 46.53 9.81
CA GLU A 838 12.19 46.93 8.96
C GLU A 838 12.11 46.34 7.54
N LEU A 839 11.54 47.11 6.60
CA LEU A 839 11.61 46.84 5.16
C LEU A 839 12.80 47.57 4.50
N PRO A 840 13.34 47.05 3.38
CA PRO A 840 14.39 47.74 2.62
C PRO A 840 13.87 49.04 2.01
N GLY A 841 14.75 50.03 1.83
CA GLY A 841 14.43 51.22 1.06
C GLY A 841 14.29 50.92 -0.44
N VAL A 842 13.50 51.71 -1.18
CA VAL A 842 13.24 51.44 -2.62
C VAL A 842 14.52 51.24 -3.44
N LYS A 843 15.58 52.02 -3.17
CA LYS A 843 16.87 51.90 -3.88
C LYS A 843 17.58 50.58 -3.54
N GLU A 844 17.73 50.29 -2.26
CA GLU A 844 18.32 49.05 -1.72
C GLU A 844 17.62 47.79 -2.27
N PHE A 845 16.28 47.82 -2.37
CA PHE A 845 15.49 46.72 -2.92
C PHE A 845 15.85 46.39 -4.38
N PHE A 846 15.88 47.40 -5.26
CA PHE A 846 16.24 47.19 -6.67
C PHE A 846 17.73 46.88 -6.85
N GLU A 847 18.62 47.55 -6.10
CA GLU A 847 20.07 47.29 -6.11
C GLU A 847 20.43 45.87 -5.60
N HIS A 848 19.62 45.29 -4.71
CA HIS A 848 19.75 43.89 -4.29
C HIS A 848 19.33 42.94 -5.41
N ILE A 849 18.19 43.19 -6.07
CA ILE A 849 17.70 42.36 -7.19
C ILE A 849 18.73 42.32 -8.32
N ASP A 850 19.24 43.48 -8.77
CA ASP A 850 20.25 43.52 -9.85
C ASP A 850 21.57 42.84 -9.45
N ARG A 851 21.95 42.88 -8.16
CA ARG A 851 23.15 42.21 -7.64
C ARG A 851 23.04 40.70 -7.61
N GLU A 852 21.93 40.14 -7.13
CA GLU A 852 21.73 38.69 -7.11
C GLU A 852 21.53 38.15 -8.54
N ARG A 853 20.78 38.88 -9.37
CA ARG A 853 20.64 38.62 -10.81
C ARG A 853 21.98 38.53 -11.53
N ALA A 854 22.93 39.43 -11.23
CA ALA A 854 24.26 39.40 -11.83
C ALA A 854 25.06 38.14 -11.44
N LYS A 855 24.87 37.61 -10.23
CA LYS A 855 25.46 36.33 -9.81
C LYS A 855 24.82 35.15 -10.53
N ASP A 856 23.48 35.14 -10.63
CA ASP A 856 22.75 34.05 -11.28
C ASP A 856 23.09 33.95 -12.78
N LEU A 857 23.18 35.10 -13.46
CA LEU A 857 23.63 35.22 -14.85
C LEU A 857 24.99 34.53 -15.10
N ASP A 858 25.99 34.75 -14.23
CA ASP A 858 27.31 34.10 -14.34
C ASP A 858 27.21 32.57 -14.23
N HIS A 859 26.34 32.04 -13.36
CA HIS A 859 26.09 30.59 -13.28
C HIS A 859 25.36 30.07 -14.53
N MET A 860 24.33 30.76 -15.01
CA MET A 860 23.57 30.40 -16.21
C MET A 860 24.46 30.37 -17.47
N VAL A 861 25.32 31.37 -17.65
CA VAL A 861 26.27 31.43 -18.78
C VAL A 861 27.29 30.29 -18.71
N ARG A 862 27.84 29.96 -17.52
CA ARG A 862 28.72 28.79 -17.35
C ARG A 862 28.02 27.47 -17.70
N TRP A 863 26.74 27.32 -17.35
CA TRP A 863 25.97 26.12 -17.69
C TRP A 863 25.68 26.03 -19.19
N TYR A 864 25.37 27.18 -19.84
CA TYR A 864 25.16 27.29 -21.28
C TYR A 864 26.44 26.98 -22.08
N LEU A 865 27.57 27.61 -21.75
CA LEU A 865 28.86 27.38 -22.41
C LEU A 865 29.32 25.91 -22.30
N ALA A 866 28.89 25.18 -21.27
CA ALA A 866 29.17 23.76 -21.10
C ALA A 866 28.32 22.83 -21.98
N ILE A 867 27.28 23.33 -22.67
CA ILE A 867 26.47 22.55 -23.63
C ILE A 867 27.29 22.25 -24.90
N GLY A 868 28.01 23.26 -25.43
CA GLY A 868 28.86 23.12 -26.62
C GLY A 868 29.80 21.90 -26.55
N PRO A 869 30.65 21.78 -25.51
CA PRO A 869 31.52 20.61 -25.30
C PRO A 869 30.81 19.26 -25.20
N LEU A 870 29.58 19.20 -24.68
CA LEU A 870 28.78 17.96 -24.65
C LEU A 870 28.29 17.57 -26.05
N LEU A 871 27.92 18.56 -26.88
CA LEU A 871 27.57 18.34 -28.29
C LEU A 871 28.80 17.98 -29.14
N THR A 872 29.95 18.59 -28.88
CA THR A 872 31.23 18.19 -29.51
C THR A 872 31.66 16.78 -29.11
N LYS A 873 31.37 16.33 -27.88
CA LYS A 873 31.58 14.95 -27.44
C LYS A 873 30.66 13.97 -28.19
N VAL A 874 29.41 14.35 -28.50
CA VAL A 874 28.51 13.55 -29.37
C VAL A 874 29.06 13.48 -30.80
N GLU A 875 29.62 14.56 -31.33
CA GLU A 875 30.32 14.57 -32.63
C GLU A 875 31.47 13.54 -32.66
N GLY A 876 32.30 13.51 -31.61
CA GLY A 876 33.40 12.56 -31.47
C GLY A 876 32.95 11.09 -31.38
N LEU A 877 31.77 10.84 -30.81
CA LEU A 877 31.17 9.50 -30.73
C LEU A 877 30.59 9.02 -32.07
N VAL A 878 29.92 9.90 -32.82
CA VAL A 878 29.17 9.51 -34.04
C VAL A 878 29.97 9.66 -35.34
N VAL A 879 30.81 10.69 -35.43
CA VAL A 879 31.54 11.10 -36.67
C VAL A 879 33.07 11.10 -36.46
N HIS A 880 33.54 10.95 -35.22
CA HIS A 880 34.96 10.95 -34.84
C HIS A 880 35.71 12.27 -35.11
N THR A 881 34.95 13.36 -35.18
CA THR A 881 35.46 14.74 -35.25
C THR A 881 35.03 15.51 -34.00
N ASN A 882 35.82 16.51 -33.59
CA ASN A 882 35.53 17.34 -32.40
C ASN A 882 35.55 18.83 -32.80
N THR A 883 34.85 19.19 -33.88
CA THR A 883 34.94 20.50 -34.55
C THR A 883 33.87 21.49 -34.14
N GLY A 884 32.77 21.02 -33.55
CA GLY A 884 31.54 21.77 -33.30
C GLY A 884 30.75 22.13 -34.57
N LYS A 885 31.17 21.66 -35.76
CA LYS A 885 30.64 22.10 -37.07
C LYS A 885 30.40 20.94 -38.06
N ALA A 886 30.26 19.70 -37.57
CA ALA A 886 30.07 18.56 -38.46
C ALA A 886 28.71 18.64 -39.18
N PRO A 887 28.65 18.59 -40.53
CA PRO A 887 27.39 18.78 -41.27
C PRO A 887 26.36 17.67 -41.00
N LYS A 888 26.81 16.48 -40.57
CA LYS A 888 25.94 15.38 -40.12
C LYS A 888 25.20 15.67 -38.79
N LEU A 889 25.68 16.62 -37.99
CA LEU A 889 25.07 17.02 -36.73
C LEU A 889 24.24 18.32 -36.85
N ALA A 890 24.15 18.94 -38.04
CA ALA A 890 23.51 20.24 -38.22
C ALA A 890 22.08 20.33 -37.62
N SER A 891 21.23 19.34 -37.91
CA SER A 891 19.87 19.23 -37.37
C SER A 891 19.82 18.91 -35.87
N TYR A 892 20.84 18.23 -35.34
CA TYR A 892 20.96 17.94 -33.91
C TYR A 892 21.39 19.18 -33.12
N TYR A 893 22.31 20.00 -33.67
CA TYR A 893 22.63 21.31 -33.09
C TYR A 893 21.43 22.26 -33.14
N GLU A 894 20.71 22.33 -34.27
CA GLU A 894 19.49 23.15 -34.46
C GLU A 894 18.37 22.77 -33.48
N TYR A 895 18.17 21.47 -33.22
CA TYR A 895 17.25 20.96 -32.20
C TYR A 895 17.60 21.50 -30.80
N TRP A 896 18.87 21.45 -30.41
CA TRP A 896 19.30 21.96 -29.09
C TRP A 896 19.26 23.49 -29.01
N GLU A 897 19.61 24.22 -30.07
CA GLU A 897 19.46 25.68 -30.12
C GLU A 897 17.99 26.11 -29.96
N SER A 898 17.07 25.38 -30.60
CA SER A 898 15.63 25.58 -30.45
C SER A 898 15.17 25.35 -29.01
N LYS A 899 15.68 24.30 -28.33
CA LYS A 899 15.39 24.03 -26.92
C LYS A 899 15.99 25.07 -25.97
N ILE A 900 17.16 25.63 -26.27
CA ILE A 900 17.74 26.76 -25.53
C ILE A 900 16.84 28.00 -25.66
N TYR A 901 16.35 28.32 -26.87
CA TYR A 901 15.42 29.42 -27.09
C TYR A 901 14.09 29.25 -26.33
N GLU A 902 13.47 28.06 -26.37
CA GLU A 902 12.27 27.75 -25.58
C GLU A 902 12.49 28.02 -24.08
N VAL A 903 13.60 27.51 -23.54
CA VAL A 903 13.93 27.59 -22.10
C VAL A 903 14.21 29.03 -21.66
N LEU A 904 14.98 29.80 -22.43
CA LEU A 904 15.24 31.21 -22.13
C LEU A 904 13.96 32.07 -22.23
N THR A 905 13.08 31.76 -23.20
CA THR A 905 11.78 32.44 -23.35
C THR A 905 10.88 32.18 -22.13
N LYS A 906 10.74 30.91 -21.72
CA LYS A 906 9.98 30.53 -20.52
C LYS A 906 10.55 31.18 -19.26
N LEU A 907 11.88 31.17 -19.10
CA LEU A 907 12.55 31.75 -17.93
C LEU A 907 12.19 33.22 -17.74
N VAL A 908 12.29 34.03 -18.78
CA VAL A 908 11.96 35.46 -18.73
C VAL A 908 10.46 35.65 -18.47
N LEU A 909 9.58 34.95 -19.19
CA LEU A 909 8.13 35.10 -19.04
C LEU A 909 7.64 34.72 -17.64
N LYS A 910 8.07 33.57 -17.12
CA LYS A 910 7.77 33.05 -15.76
C LYS A 910 8.22 34.01 -14.67
N ASN A 911 9.41 34.62 -14.82
CA ASN A 911 9.94 35.57 -13.87
C ASN A 911 9.17 36.90 -13.88
N LEU A 912 8.83 37.43 -15.06
CA LEU A 912 8.00 38.64 -15.18
C LEU A 912 6.59 38.41 -14.59
N GLN A 913 5.95 37.27 -14.88
CA GLN A 913 4.65 36.91 -14.31
C GLN A 913 4.70 36.77 -12.78
N SER A 914 5.74 36.12 -12.24
CA SER A 914 5.98 36.03 -10.80
C SER A 914 6.16 37.41 -10.16
N PHE A 915 6.96 38.29 -10.77
CA PHE A 915 7.19 39.65 -10.27
C PHE A 915 5.95 40.54 -10.34
N ASN A 916 5.14 40.42 -11.40
CA ASN A 916 3.83 41.09 -11.51
C ASN A 916 2.89 40.66 -10.37
N THR A 917 2.86 39.35 -10.07
CA THR A 917 2.07 38.77 -8.98
C THR A 917 2.55 39.26 -7.61
N LEU A 918 3.87 39.34 -7.39
CA LEU A 918 4.46 39.90 -6.17
C LEU A 918 4.13 41.40 -6.00
N ILE A 919 4.12 42.18 -7.09
CA ILE A 919 3.78 43.61 -7.06
C ILE A 919 2.30 43.85 -6.73
N LEU A 920 1.40 43.00 -7.22
CA LEU A 920 -0.04 43.09 -6.93
C LEU A 920 -0.43 42.45 -5.59
N GLY A 921 0.47 41.68 -4.95
CA GLY A 921 0.24 41.03 -3.67
C GLY A 921 -0.05 42.00 -2.52
N ASN A 922 -0.66 41.49 -1.46
CA ASN A 922 -1.02 42.26 -0.25
C ASN A 922 0.14 42.42 0.75
N VAL A 923 1.37 42.05 0.37
CA VAL A 923 2.56 42.08 1.23
C VAL A 923 3.49 43.19 0.77
N PRO A 924 3.85 44.18 1.62
CA PRO A 924 4.79 45.23 1.26
C PRO A 924 6.21 44.65 1.12
N LEU A 925 6.88 44.97 0.02
CA LEU A 925 8.21 44.46 -0.33
C LEU A 925 9.33 45.47 -0.02
N PHE A 926 9.01 46.77 -0.09
CA PHE A 926 9.92 47.86 0.20
C PHE A 926 9.17 49.07 0.79
N GLN A 927 9.93 49.96 1.44
CA GLN A 927 9.39 51.20 2.00
C GLN A 927 9.87 52.47 1.28
N THR A 928 9.03 53.50 1.30
CA THR A 928 9.29 54.85 0.78
C THR A 928 8.90 55.90 1.82
N GLU A 929 9.73 56.92 1.97
CA GLU A 929 9.54 57.99 2.94
C GLU A 929 8.71 59.14 2.37
N THR A 930 8.09 59.92 3.26
CA THR A 930 7.38 61.14 2.89
C THR A 930 8.04 62.34 3.55
N ILE A 931 8.42 63.32 2.73
CA ILE A 931 9.12 64.52 3.19
C ILE A 931 8.37 65.78 2.76
N LEU A 932 8.45 66.81 3.60
CA LEU A 932 7.81 68.10 3.36
C LEU A 932 8.82 69.08 2.76
N THR A 933 8.82 69.20 1.44
CA THR A 933 9.59 70.22 0.71
C THR A 933 8.65 71.38 0.37
N ALA A 934 8.51 72.33 1.29
CA ALA A 934 7.51 73.39 1.20
C ALA A 934 7.55 74.10 -0.17
N PRO A 935 6.42 74.25 -0.89
CA PRO A 935 5.04 74.14 -0.39
C PRO A 935 4.37 72.75 -0.56
N GLU A 936 5.11 71.70 -0.91
CA GLU A 936 4.59 70.41 -1.39
C GLU A 936 5.02 69.22 -0.49
N ILE A 937 4.28 68.12 -0.56
CA ILE A 937 4.59 66.86 0.12
C ILE A 937 5.00 65.87 -0.98
N ILE A 938 6.22 65.33 -0.89
CA ILE A 938 6.79 64.44 -1.91
C ILE A 938 7.18 63.09 -1.30
N LEU A 939 7.15 62.06 -2.15
CA LEU A 939 7.77 60.77 -1.86
C LEU A 939 9.28 60.89 -2.04
N HIS A 940 10.03 60.16 -1.22
CA HIS A 940 11.48 60.02 -1.33
C HIS A 940 11.86 58.52 -1.36
N PRO A 941 12.32 57.98 -2.51
CA PRO A 941 12.46 58.61 -3.84
C PRO A 941 11.12 59.03 -4.46
N SER A 942 11.15 59.91 -5.46
CA SER A 942 9.94 60.42 -6.11
C SER A 942 9.22 59.34 -6.93
N ALA A 943 7.90 59.47 -7.11
CA ALA A 943 7.11 58.53 -7.90
C ALA A 943 7.62 58.33 -9.34
N ASN A 944 8.27 59.33 -9.94
CA ASN A 944 8.88 59.21 -11.27
C ASN A 944 10.16 58.35 -11.23
N GLU A 945 11.00 58.51 -10.20
CA GLU A 945 12.19 57.68 -9.99
C GLU A 945 11.80 56.22 -9.72
N ILE A 946 10.79 55.97 -8.87
CA ILE A 946 10.31 54.60 -8.57
C ILE A 946 9.83 53.91 -9.86
N ASN A 947 9.06 54.60 -10.72
CA ASN A 947 8.64 54.07 -12.01
C ASN A 947 9.85 53.81 -12.95
N LYS A 948 10.83 54.71 -13.00
CA LYS A 948 12.07 54.51 -13.79
C LYS A 948 12.88 53.30 -13.32
N MET A 949 13.01 53.11 -12.01
CA MET A 949 13.72 51.95 -11.42
C MET A 949 12.99 50.63 -11.70
N CYS A 950 11.66 50.64 -11.64
CA CYS A 950 10.84 49.50 -12.04
C CYS A 950 11.05 49.13 -13.53
N VAL A 951 10.92 50.10 -14.44
CA VAL A 951 11.17 49.90 -15.89
C VAL A 951 12.60 49.43 -16.16
N HIS A 952 13.60 49.98 -15.47
CA HIS A 952 14.98 49.54 -15.59
C HIS A 952 15.17 48.09 -15.15
N CYS A 953 14.65 47.71 -13.97
CA CYS A 953 14.75 46.35 -13.45
C CYS A 953 14.06 45.30 -14.35
N ILE A 954 12.94 45.66 -14.97
CA ILE A 954 12.24 44.82 -15.96
C ILE A 954 13.08 44.68 -17.23
N ARG A 955 13.61 45.78 -17.76
CA ARG A 955 14.47 45.77 -18.95
C ARG A 955 15.72 44.93 -18.71
N ASN A 956 16.40 45.14 -17.57
CA ASN A 956 17.57 44.35 -17.15
C ASN A 956 17.26 42.85 -17.14
N CYS A 957 16.07 42.43 -16.69
CA CYS A 957 15.64 41.02 -16.68
C CYS A 957 15.54 40.41 -18.08
N VAL A 958 15.09 41.16 -19.09
CA VAL A 958 15.07 40.70 -20.49
C VAL A 958 16.50 40.75 -21.07
N GLU A 959 17.27 41.79 -20.76
CA GLU A 959 18.64 42.01 -21.24
C GLU A 959 19.65 40.94 -20.79
N ILE A 960 19.35 40.14 -19.75
CA ILE A 960 20.10 38.92 -19.39
C ILE A 960 20.32 38.03 -20.63
N THR A 961 19.33 37.92 -21.51
CA THR A 961 19.37 37.08 -22.71
C THR A 961 20.38 37.55 -23.77
N LYS A 962 20.96 38.77 -23.64
CA LYS A 962 22.06 39.26 -24.49
C LYS A 962 23.36 38.48 -24.28
N HIS A 963 23.54 37.89 -23.10
CA HIS A 963 24.72 37.10 -22.75
C HIS A 963 24.70 35.67 -23.31
N PHE A 964 23.61 35.28 -23.98
CA PHE A 964 23.44 33.98 -24.62
C PHE A 964 23.56 34.19 -26.13
N VAL A 965 24.80 34.09 -26.62
CA VAL A 965 25.15 34.30 -28.04
C VAL A 965 24.62 33.11 -28.85
N ARG A 966 23.87 33.37 -29.93
CA ARG A 966 23.37 32.30 -30.81
C ARG A 966 24.53 31.54 -31.47
N TRP A 967 24.30 30.29 -31.85
CA TRP A 967 25.29 29.52 -32.60
C TRP A 967 25.30 29.94 -34.08
N MET A 968 26.38 29.65 -34.81
CA MET A 968 26.34 29.71 -36.28
C MET A 968 25.49 28.55 -36.81
N ASN A 969 24.64 28.81 -37.80
CA ASN A 969 23.71 27.82 -38.38
C ASN A 969 24.39 26.47 -38.67
N GLY A 970 23.82 25.38 -38.14
CA GLY A 970 24.37 24.03 -38.31
C GLY A 970 25.65 23.74 -37.51
N SER A 971 25.88 24.46 -36.41
CA SER A 971 27.02 24.26 -35.51
C SER A 971 26.62 24.45 -34.04
N CYS A 972 27.47 24.02 -33.09
CA CYS A 972 27.34 24.35 -31.66
C CYS A 972 28.36 25.40 -31.18
N ILE A 973 28.82 26.28 -32.09
CA ILE A 973 29.80 27.34 -31.78
C ILE A 973 29.15 28.71 -31.89
N GLU A 974 29.35 29.53 -30.86
CA GLU A 974 28.85 30.90 -30.75
C GLU A 974 29.24 31.79 -31.95
N CYS A 975 28.30 32.63 -32.37
CA CYS A 975 28.51 33.54 -33.48
C CYS A 975 29.47 34.68 -33.08
N PRO A 976 30.59 34.89 -33.79
CA PRO A 976 31.50 35.99 -33.51
C PRO A 976 30.82 37.34 -33.82
N PRO A 977 31.23 38.46 -33.16
CA PRO A 977 30.66 39.77 -33.40
C PRO A 977 30.75 40.17 -34.88
N GLN A 978 29.62 40.57 -35.47
CA GLN A 978 29.52 40.98 -36.87
C GLN A 978 29.50 42.49 -36.98
N LYS A 979 29.97 43.06 -38.11
CA LYS A 979 29.78 44.49 -38.36
C LYS A 979 28.33 44.76 -38.79
N GLY A 980 27.66 45.65 -38.06
CA GLY A 980 26.35 46.19 -38.44
C GLY A 980 26.44 47.27 -39.52
N GLU A 981 25.30 47.82 -39.91
CA GLU A 981 25.18 48.84 -40.96
C GLU A 981 25.86 50.19 -40.58
N GLU A 982 26.03 50.46 -39.29
CA GLU A 982 26.64 51.68 -38.74
C GLU A 982 28.07 51.46 -38.20
N GLU A 983 28.81 50.51 -38.79
CA GLU A 983 30.15 50.03 -38.36
C GLU A 983 30.26 49.39 -36.96
N GLU A 984 29.25 49.50 -36.09
CA GLU A 984 29.23 48.88 -34.76
C GLU A 984 29.33 47.34 -34.80
N LEU A 985 29.88 46.75 -33.73
CA LEU A 985 30.01 45.30 -33.57
C LEU A 985 28.74 44.71 -32.91
N VAL A 986 27.88 44.12 -33.72
CA VAL A 986 26.63 43.48 -33.30
C VAL A 986 26.90 42.02 -32.89
N ILE A 987 26.47 41.66 -31.68
CA ILE A 987 26.47 40.28 -31.18
C ILE A 987 25.08 39.68 -31.36
N ILE A 988 24.97 38.64 -32.20
CA ILE A 988 23.70 37.93 -32.41
C ILE A 988 23.43 37.05 -31.20
N SER A 989 22.40 37.40 -30.42
CA SER A 989 22.02 36.74 -29.17
C SER A 989 20.52 36.47 -29.14
N PHE A 990 20.08 35.54 -28.30
CA PHE A 990 18.64 35.19 -28.19
C PHE A 990 17.76 36.37 -27.75
N TYR A 991 18.35 37.44 -27.18
CA TYR A 991 17.66 38.70 -26.89
C TYR A 991 16.89 39.27 -28.08
N ASN A 992 17.43 39.16 -29.29
CA ASN A 992 16.84 39.76 -30.49
C ASN A 992 15.44 39.18 -30.78
N ASP A 993 15.23 37.90 -30.50
CA ASP A 993 13.96 37.21 -30.70
C ASP A 993 13.07 37.24 -29.44
N ILE A 994 13.69 37.09 -28.26
CA ILE A 994 12.98 37.06 -26.96
C ILE A 994 12.37 38.43 -26.62
N SER A 995 13.06 39.53 -26.95
CA SER A 995 12.54 40.89 -26.72
C SER A 995 11.38 41.27 -27.66
N LEU A 996 11.22 40.57 -28.79
CA LEU A 996 10.11 40.72 -29.72
C LEU A 996 8.90 39.84 -29.39
N ASN A 997 9.01 38.95 -28.39
CA ASN A 997 7.92 38.03 -28.02
C ASN A 997 6.72 38.82 -27.42
N PRO A 998 5.51 38.72 -28.01
CA PRO A 998 4.34 39.49 -27.56
C PRO A 998 3.99 39.31 -26.07
N GLN A 999 4.15 38.12 -25.50
CA GLN A 999 3.81 37.84 -24.10
C GLN A 999 4.80 38.51 -23.13
N ILE A 1000 6.06 38.63 -23.53
CA ILE A 1000 7.12 39.30 -22.75
C ILE A 1000 6.91 40.82 -22.83
N ILE A 1001 6.58 41.36 -24.01
CA ILE A 1001 6.23 42.78 -24.20
C ILE A 1001 5.00 43.15 -23.35
N GLU A 1002 3.94 42.33 -23.36
CA GLU A 1002 2.72 42.55 -22.57
C GLU A 1002 3.04 42.66 -21.07
N GLN A 1003 3.76 41.69 -20.49
CA GLN A 1003 4.14 41.75 -19.07
C GLN A 1003 5.07 42.93 -18.76
N ALA A 1004 6.04 43.23 -19.65
CA ALA A 1004 6.95 44.36 -19.47
C ALA A 1004 6.26 45.73 -19.49
N VAL A 1005 5.11 45.85 -20.17
CA VAL A 1005 4.26 47.05 -20.18
C VAL A 1005 3.26 47.05 -19.02
N MET A 1006 2.72 45.89 -18.62
CA MET A 1006 1.73 45.75 -17.55
C MET A 1006 2.30 46.08 -16.16
N ILE A 1007 3.52 45.61 -15.85
CA ILE A 1007 4.10 45.77 -14.51
C ILE A 1007 4.34 47.26 -14.14
N PRO A 1008 4.93 48.12 -14.99
CA PRO A 1008 5.06 49.54 -14.70
C PRO A 1008 3.72 50.26 -14.58
N GLN A 1009 2.69 49.86 -15.35
CA GLN A 1009 1.34 50.41 -15.22
C GLN A 1009 0.72 50.09 -13.84
N ASN A 1010 0.92 48.87 -13.35
CA ASN A 1010 0.49 48.46 -12.00
C ASN A 1010 1.21 49.27 -10.90
N VAL A 1011 2.54 49.41 -10.98
CA VAL A 1011 3.32 50.25 -10.04
C VAL A 1011 2.89 51.71 -10.10
N HIS A 1012 2.66 52.27 -11.29
CA HIS A 1012 2.18 53.63 -11.47
C HIS A 1012 0.78 53.84 -10.84
N ARG A 1013 -0.12 52.86 -10.97
CA ARG A 1013 -1.45 52.88 -10.33
C ARG A 1013 -1.37 52.86 -8.79
N ILE A 1014 -0.47 52.04 -8.22
CA ILE A 1014 -0.20 52.01 -6.77
C ILE A 1014 0.33 53.37 -6.29
N LEU A 1015 1.28 53.95 -7.00
CA LEU A 1015 1.84 55.28 -6.69
C LEU A 1015 0.78 56.39 -6.79
N ILE A 1016 -0.14 56.34 -7.76
CA ILE A 1016 -1.29 57.25 -7.84
C ILE A 1016 -2.18 57.12 -6.59
N ASN A 1017 -2.44 55.90 -6.09
CA ASN A 1017 -3.23 55.72 -4.87
C ASN A 1017 -2.53 56.29 -3.62
N LEU A 1018 -1.22 56.08 -3.48
CA LEU A 1018 -0.43 56.69 -2.41
C LEU A 1018 -0.44 58.22 -2.50
N MET A 1019 -0.28 58.79 -3.70
CA MET A 1019 -0.39 60.23 -3.92
C MET A 1019 -1.80 60.78 -3.63
N LYS A 1020 -2.88 60.02 -3.90
CA LYS A 1020 -4.25 60.34 -3.48
C LYS A 1020 -4.39 60.33 -1.96
N TYR A 1021 -3.82 59.33 -1.27
CA TYR A 1021 -3.82 59.27 0.19
C TYR A 1021 -3.10 60.49 0.81
N LEU A 1022 -1.95 60.89 0.24
CA LEU A 1022 -1.20 62.08 0.66
C LEU A 1022 -1.96 63.39 0.46
N GLN A 1023 -2.98 63.47 -0.41
CA GLN A 1023 -3.82 64.68 -0.50
C GLN A 1023 -4.53 64.99 0.83
N LYS A 1024 -4.81 63.99 1.68
CA LYS A 1024 -5.43 64.20 3.00
C LYS A 1024 -4.60 65.11 3.90
N TRP A 1025 -3.27 65.07 3.77
CA TRP A 1025 -2.34 65.92 4.53
C TRP A 1025 -2.31 67.38 4.05
N LYS A 1026 -2.81 67.69 2.84
CA LYS A 1026 -2.92 69.08 2.34
C LYS A 1026 -3.85 69.96 3.18
N ARG A 1027 -4.70 69.39 4.06
CA ARG A 1027 -5.48 70.18 5.05
C ARG A 1027 -4.58 71.02 5.96
N TYR A 1028 -3.36 70.57 6.24
CA TYR A 1028 -2.38 71.25 7.08
C TYR A 1028 -1.50 72.28 6.31
N ARG A 1029 -1.68 72.42 4.99
CA ARG A 1029 -0.89 73.31 4.11
C ARG A 1029 -0.76 74.77 4.57
N PRO A 1030 -1.73 75.40 5.28
CA PRO A 1030 -1.55 76.74 5.82
C PRO A 1030 -0.34 76.91 6.76
N LEU A 1031 0.10 75.85 7.46
CA LEU A 1031 1.21 75.90 8.42
C LEU A 1031 2.57 76.26 7.79
N TRP A 1032 2.77 75.86 6.52
CA TRP A 1032 4.05 75.96 5.81
C TRP A 1032 3.97 76.68 4.46
N LYS A 1033 2.77 77.02 3.97
CA LYS A 1033 2.59 77.88 2.78
C LYS A 1033 2.63 79.37 3.13
N LEU A 1034 2.20 79.74 4.33
CA LEU A 1034 2.13 81.14 4.75
C LEU A 1034 3.45 81.56 5.41
N ASP A 1035 3.95 82.74 5.04
CA ASP A 1035 5.07 83.36 5.72
C ASP A 1035 4.71 83.63 7.19
N LYS A 1036 5.49 83.02 8.09
CA LYS A 1036 5.27 83.06 9.53
C LYS A 1036 5.44 84.46 10.11
N ALA A 1037 6.36 85.27 9.61
CA ALA A 1037 6.55 86.64 10.07
C ALA A 1037 5.39 87.53 9.63
N ILE A 1038 5.05 87.50 8.33
CA ILE A 1038 4.03 88.40 7.74
C ILE A 1038 2.63 88.16 8.33
N VAL A 1039 2.26 86.90 8.62
CA VAL A 1039 0.97 86.59 9.26
C VAL A 1039 0.93 87.04 10.73
N MET A 1040 2.07 86.99 11.42
CA MET A 1040 2.19 87.32 12.84
C MET A 1040 2.23 88.84 13.07
N GLU A 1041 2.99 89.56 12.25
CA GLU A 1041 3.01 91.04 12.22
C GLU A 1041 1.60 91.61 11.96
N LYS A 1042 0.91 91.12 10.92
CA LYS A 1042 -0.48 91.52 10.60
C LYS A 1042 -1.51 91.12 11.65
N PHE A 1043 -1.14 90.28 12.62
CA PHE A 1043 -1.96 89.95 13.77
C PHE A 1043 -1.64 90.86 14.95
N ALA A 1044 -0.37 91.05 15.29
CA ALA A 1044 0.08 91.97 16.35
C ALA A 1044 -0.39 93.41 16.11
N ALA A 1045 -0.28 93.89 14.87
CA ALA A 1045 -0.71 95.24 14.46
C ALA A 1045 -2.20 95.55 14.69
N LYS A 1046 -3.03 94.54 14.97
CA LYS A 1046 -4.46 94.71 15.31
C LYS A 1046 -4.74 94.86 16.80
N ARG A 1047 -3.71 94.77 17.67
CA ARG A 1047 -3.82 94.71 19.14
C ARG A 1047 -4.96 93.78 19.62
N PRO A 1048 -4.95 92.48 19.22
CA PRO A 1048 -6.03 91.55 19.51
C PRO A 1048 -6.13 91.20 21.02
N PRO A 1049 -7.34 90.93 21.54
CA PRO A 1049 -7.56 90.57 22.95
C PRO A 1049 -7.03 89.17 23.26
N CYS A 1050 -6.85 88.85 24.55
CA CYS A 1050 -6.29 87.57 24.99
C CYS A 1050 -7.03 86.33 24.43
N VAL A 1051 -8.37 86.38 24.34
CA VAL A 1051 -9.20 85.31 23.75
C VAL A 1051 -8.78 84.98 22.32
N ALA A 1052 -8.45 85.99 21.50
CA ALA A 1052 -8.05 85.77 20.11
C ALA A 1052 -6.60 85.24 19.97
N TYR A 1053 -5.78 85.31 21.03
CA TYR A 1053 -4.54 84.53 21.14
C TYR A 1053 -4.84 83.09 21.58
N ASP A 1054 -5.72 82.88 22.56
CA ASP A 1054 -6.13 81.55 23.02
C ASP A 1054 -6.72 80.70 21.90
N ASP A 1055 -7.68 81.23 21.12
CA ASP A 1055 -8.24 80.57 19.92
C ASP A 1055 -7.16 80.01 18.98
N LYS A 1056 -6.09 80.78 18.77
CA LYS A 1056 -4.97 80.39 17.88
C LYS A 1056 -4.01 79.43 18.55
N LEU A 1057 -3.68 79.63 19.82
CA LEU A 1057 -2.82 78.73 20.59
C LEU A 1057 -3.48 77.35 20.69
N GLN A 1058 -4.78 77.31 20.98
CA GLN A 1058 -5.61 76.09 20.97
C GLN A 1058 -5.58 75.42 19.59
N PHE A 1059 -5.81 76.17 18.50
CA PHE A 1059 -5.80 75.65 17.14
C PHE A 1059 -4.46 74.98 16.77
N TYR A 1060 -3.32 75.67 16.96
CA TYR A 1060 -2.01 75.10 16.61
C TYR A 1060 -1.56 73.99 17.58
N SER A 1061 -1.87 74.10 18.88
CA SER A 1061 -1.60 73.05 19.86
C SER A 1061 -2.39 71.77 19.57
N LYS A 1062 -3.67 71.90 19.22
CA LYS A 1062 -4.52 70.78 18.80
C LYS A 1062 -3.97 70.07 17.57
N ILE A 1063 -3.52 70.81 16.56
CA ILE A 1063 -2.86 70.24 15.37
C ILE A 1063 -1.58 69.47 15.76
N ALA A 1064 -0.74 70.03 16.63
CA ALA A 1064 0.48 69.36 17.09
C ALA A 1064 0.19 68.02 17.81
N TYR A 1065 -0.95 67.89 18.47
CA TYR A 1065 -1.39 66.65 19.13
C TYR A 1065 -2.10 65.66 18.17
N GLU A 1066 -2.97 66.16 17.27
CA GLU A 1066 -3.66 65.34 16.26
C GLU A 1066 -2.69 64.58 15.35
N VAL A 1067 -1.61 65.24 14.91
CA VAL A 1067 -0.63 64.66 13.98
C VAL A 1067 0.06 63.43 14.57
N THR A 1068 0.39 63.45 15.86
CA THR A 1068 0.94 62.28 16.60
C THR A 1068 -0.06 61.14 16.83
N ARG A 1069 -1.35 61.34 16.55
CA ARG A 1069 -2.38 60.29 16.68
C ARG A 1069 -2.79 59.67 15.34
N HIS A 1070 -2.24 60.16 14.22
CA HIS A 1070 -2.43 59.51 12.93
C HIS A 1070 -1.48 58.31 12.76
N PRO A 1071 -1.92 57.24 12.07
CA PRO A 1071 -1.05 56.09 11.81
C PRO A 1071 0.16 56.52 10.98
N LEU A 1072 1.35 56.22 11.47
CA LEU A 1072 2.62 56.63 10.86
C LEU A 1072 3.06 55.71 9.71
N ILE A 1073 2.34 54.63 9.46
CA ILE A 1073 2.59 53.62 8.42
C ILE A 1073 1.28 53.41 7.63
N LYS A 1074 1.38 53.28 6.30
CA LYS A 1074 0.28 52.86 5.42
C LYS A 1074 0.81 51.96 4.29
N ASP A 1075 0.39 50.71 4.29
CA ASP A 1075 0.78 49.74 3.25
C ASP A 1075 -0.22 49.76 2.09
N GLU A 1076 0.26 49.77 0.84
CA GLU A 1076 -0.54 49.72 -0.39
C GLU A 1076 0.16 48.76 -1.37
N HIS A 1077 -0.34 47.52 -1.44
CA HIS A 1077 0.30 46.40 -2.15
C HIS A 1077 1.79 46.27 -1.77
N CYS A 1078 2.70 46.20 -2.74
CA CYS A 1078 4.14 46.05 -2.53
C CYS A 1078 4.86 47.25 -1.87
N VAL A 1079 4.17 48.36 -1.57
CA VAL A 1079 4.79 49.60 -1.06
C VAL A 1079 4.30 49.95 0.35
N ARG A 1080 5.24 50.07 1.30
CA ARG A 1080 5.01 50.66 2.63
C ARG A 1080 5.30 52.16 2.62
N LEU A 1081 4.31 52.98 2.98
CA LEU A 1081 4.44 54.43 3.09
C LEU A 1081 4.81 54.83 4.52
N GLN A 1082 6.01 55.37 4.71
CA GLN A 1082 6.46 55.93 5.99
C GLN A 1082 6.07 57.40 6.12
N LEU A 1083 5.18 57.69 7.07
CA LEU A 1083 4.63 59.01 7.39
C LEU A 1083 5.30 59.65 8.62
N GLY A 1084 6.16 58.93 9.34
CA GLY A 1084 6.89 59.42 10.52
C GLY A 1084 7.63 60.75 10.29
N PRO A 1085 8.49 60.89 9.27
CA PRO A 1085 9.21 62.14 9.00
C PRO A 1085 8.27 63.31 8.72
N LEU A 1086 7.28 63.13 7.83
CA LEU A 1086 6.24 64.12 7.54
C LEU A 1086 5.46 64.54 8.80
N ALA A 1087 5.03 63.58 9.63
CA ALA A 1087 4.30 63.86 10.86
C ALA A 1087 5.14 64.68 11.85
N ASN A 1088 6.42 64.33 12.02
CA ASN A 1088 7.36 65.07 12.86
C ASN A 1088 7.53 66.52 12.36
N THR A 1089 7.84 66.72 11.07
CA THR A 1089 8.00 68.08 10.51
C THR A 1089 6.73 68.92 10.60
N VAL A 1090 5.53 68.32 10.44
CA VAL A 1090 4.26 69.05 10.62
C VAL A 1090 4.02 69.41 12.09
N GLN A 1091 4.36 68.51 13.04
CA GLN A 1091 4.27 68.79 14.47
C GLN A 1091 5.26 69.88 14.90
N GLU A 1092 6.51 69.84 14.43
CA GLU A 1092 7.53 70.85 14.72
C GLU A 1092 7.12 72.23 14.23
N ASN A 1093 6.55 72.32 13.01
CA ASN A 1093 5.98 73.55 12.51
C ASN A 1093 4.83 74.06 13.40
N ALA A 1094 3.89 73.19 13.80
CA ALA A 1094 2.79 73.57 14.69
C ALA A 1094 3.29 74.05 16.08
N LYS A 1095 4.24 73.34 16.70
CA LYS A 1095 4.93 73.76 17.94
C LYS A 1095 5.64 75.11 17.77
N SER A 1096 6.31 75.32 16.62
CA SER A 1096 6.97 76.57 16.27
C SER A 1096 5.98 77.75 16.17
N TRP A 1097 4.78 77.53 15.63
CA TRP A 1097 3.69 78.53 15.65
C TRP A 1097 3.23 78.87 17.07
N VAL A 1098 3.00 77.87 17.94
CA VAL A 1098 2.64 78.07 19.36
C VAL A 1098 3.71 78.91 20.08
N ILE A 1099 4.99 78.56 19.94
CA ILE A 1099 6.10 79.29 20.59
C ILE A 1099 6.16 80.76 20.14
N SER A 1100 5.97 81.05 18.85
CA SER A 1100 5.98 82.43 18.36
C SER A 1100 4.74 83.23 18.77
N LEU A 1101 3.56 82.61 18.88
CA LEU A 1101 2.37 83.25 19.45
C LEU A 1101 2.57 83.56 20.94
N GLY A 1102 3.18 82.65 21.68
CA GLY A 1102 3.60 82.87 23.06
C GLY A 1102 4.54 84.05 23.25
N LYS A 1103 5.52 84.22 22.35
CA LYS A 1103 6.43 85.38 22.39
C LYS A 1103 5.69 86.71 22.21
N LEU A 1104 4.84 86.84 21.18
CA LEU A 1104 4.04 88.06 20.98
C LEU A 1104 3.06 88.33 22.12
N LEU A 1105 2.46 87.27 22.69
CA LEU A 1105 1.57 87.39 23.85
C LEU A 1105 2.33 87.90 25.09
N ASN A 1106 3.56 87.40 25.32
CA ASN A 1106 4.43 87.86 26.40
C ASN A 1106 4.92 89.30 26.17
N GLU A 1107 5.31 89.65 24.94
CA GLU A 1107 5.72 91.01 24.58
C GLU A 1107 4.60 92.02 24.80
N SER A 1108 3.37 91.73 24.34
CA SER A 1108 2.22 92.61 24.57
C SER A 1108 1.71 92.60 26.02
N ALA A 1109 1.85 91.49 26.77
CA ALA A 1109 1.56 91.46 28.21
C ALA A 1109 2.57 92.30 29.01
N LYS A 1110 3.85 92.27 28.63
CA LYS A 1110 4.89 93.15 29.19
C LYS A 1110 4.62 94.62 28.86
N GLU A 1111 4.30 94.95 27.60
CA GLU A 1111 3.94 96.31 27.17
C GLU A 1111 2.83 96.90 28.06
N GLU A 1112 1.71 96.21 28.23
CA GLU A 1112 0.62 96.70 29.09
C GLU A 1112 0.95 96.68 30.58
N LEU A 1113 1.76 95.74 31.08
CA LEU A 1113 2.20 95.76 32.48
C LEU A 1113 3.11 96.95 32.78
N TYR A 1114 4.01 97.32 31.87
CA TYR A 1114 4.85 98.52 32.00
C TYR A 1114 3.99 99.80 31.89
N ASN A 1115 3.06 99.88 30.93
CA ASN A 1115 2.13 101.01 30.82
C ASN A 1115 1.30 101.19 32.11
N LEU A 1116 0.76 100.10 32.68
CA LEU A 1116 0.04 100.13 33.94
C LEU A 1116 0.93 100.55 35.10
N TYR A 1117 2.18 100.06 35.17
CA TYR A 1117 3.13 100.44 36.22
C TYR A 1117 3.47 101.93 36.15
N GLU A 1118 3.77 102.49 34.97
CA GLU A 1118 4.05 103.92 34.80
C GLU A 1118 2.83 104.80 35.11
N GLU A 1119 1.62 104.39 34.70
CA GLU A 1119 0.38 105.10 35.03
C GLU A 1119 0.11 105.06 36.56
N MET A 1120 0.30 103.92 37.21
CA MET A 1120 0.19 103.80 38.67
C MET A 1120 1.28 104.59 39.41
N GLU A 1121 2.53 104.60 38.94
CA GLU A 1121 3.63 105.32 39.58
C GLU A 1121 3.48 106.83 39.43
N SER A 1122 3.00 107.32 38.26
CA SER A 1122 2.70 108.74 38.05
C SER A 1122 1.54 109.22 38.93
N LEU A 1123 0.44 108.46 39.01
CA LEU A 1123 -0.66 108.75 39.93
C LEU A 1123 -0.21 108.70 41.41
N ALA A 1124 0.67 107.75 41.77
CA ALA A 1124 1.24 107.67 43.12
C ALA A 1124 2.20 108.83 43.44
N LYS A 1125 2.95 109.35 42.45
CA LYS A 1125 3.76 110.58 42.59
C LYS A 1125 2.86 111.81 42.79
N ASN A 1126 1.79 111.93 42.00
CA ASN A 1126 0.82 113.02 42.12
C ASN A 1126 0.10 113.01 43.49
N LEU A 1127 -0.28 111.82 43.98
CA LEU A 1127 -0.94 111.64 45.29
C LEU A 1127 -0.01 111.96 46.48
N LYS A 1128 1.31 111.76 46.34
CA LYS A 1128 2.30 112.02 47.39
C LYS A 1128 2.74 113.50 47.51
N LYS A 1129 2.25 114.39 46.64
CA LYS A 1129 2.56 115.83 46.71
C LYS A 1129 1.89 116.44 47.95
N SER A 1130 2.68 116.91 48.91
CA SER A 1130 2.16 117.59 50.09
C SER A 1130 1.55 118.96 49.70
N PRO A 1131 0.26 119.23 50.02
CA PRO A 1131 -0.38 120.46 49.60
C PRO A 1131 0.04 121.64 50.49
N SER A 1132 0.81 122.57 49.93
CA SER A 1132 1.14 123.85 50.57
C SER A 1132 0.26 125.01 50.09
N THR A 1133 -0.45 124.84 48.97
CA THR A 1133 -1.40 125.81 48.43
C THR A 1133 -2.81 125.23 48.24
N LEU A 1134 -3.82 126.11 48.08
CA LEU A 1134 -5.18 125.71 47.73
C LEU A 1134 -5.27 125.06 46.34
N GLU A 1135 -4.34 125.38 45.43
CA GLU A 1135 -4.25 124.79 44.10
C GLU A 1135 -3.67 123.37 44.16
N ASP A 1136 -2.67 123.13 45.01
CA ASP A 1136 -2.19 121.76 45.29
C ASP A 1136 -3.30 120.89 45.89
N LEU A 1137 -4.09 121.44 46.81
CA LEU A 1137 -5.22 120.71 47.39
C LEU A 1137 -6.27 120.34 46.32
N LYS A 1138 -6.58 121.26 45.39
CA LYS A 1138 -7.43 120.97 44.23
C LYS A 1138 -6.81 119.91 43.32
N PHE A 1139 -5.50 119.98 43.06
CA PHE A 1139 -4.79 119.00 42.23
C PHE A 1139 -4.81 117.59 42.84
N VAL A 1140 -4.55 117.46 44.15
CA VAL A 1140 -4.61 116.16 44.85
C VAL A 1140 -6.05 115.63 44.89
N LEU A 1141 -7.07 116.48 45.14
CA LEU A 1141 -8.48 116.06 45.10
C LEU A 1141 -8.93 115.65 43.67
N ALA A 1142 -8.47 116.35 42.63
CA ALA A 1142 -8.69 115.96 41.24
C ALA A 1142 -8.01 114.63 40.92
N THR A 1143 -6.77 114.41 41.39
CA THR A 1143 -6.06 113.13 41.27
C THR A 1143 -6.81 111.99 41.96
N ILE A 1144 -7.40 112.23 43.15
CA ILE A 1144 -8.23 111.24 43.86
C ILE A 1144 -9.53 110.94 43.09
N ALA A 1145 -10.13 111.94 42.45
CA ALA A 1145 -11.28 111.74 41.57
C ALA A 1145 -10.93 110.97 40.29
N GLU A 1146 -9.76 111.24 39.69
CA GLU A 1146 -9.23 110.49 38.54
C GLU A 1146 -8.93 109.04 38.90
N ILE A 1147 -8.25 108.78 40.02
CA ILE A 1147 -8.01 107.41 40.54
C ILE A 1147 -9.34 106.68 40.74
N ARG A 1148 -10.37 107.35 41.28
CA ARG A 1148 -11.71 106.76 41.46
C ARG A 1148 -12.47 106.52 40.15
N SER A 1149 -12.23 107.30 39.09
CA SER A 1149 -12.84 107.07 37.77
C SER A 1149 -12.09 106.02 36.95
N LYS A 1150 -10.76 105.93 37.12
CA LYS A 1150 -9.90 104.96 36.44
C LYS A 1150 -9.82 103.59 37.11
N SER A 1151 -10.14 103.44 38.40
CA SER A 1151 -9.93 102.20 39.15
C SER A 1151 -10.50 100.95 38.47
N LEU A 1152 -11.73 101.01 37.98
CA LEU A 1152 -12.37 99.91 37.24
C LEU A 1152 -11.64 99.58 35.93
N VAL A 1153 -11.14 100.60 35.21
CA VAL A 1153 -10.40 100.42 33.94
C VAL A 1153 -9.01 99.84 34.20
N MET A 1154 -8.35 100.27 35.28
CA MET A 1154 -7.07 99.70 35.72
C MET A 1154 -7.23 98.25 36.20
N GLU A 1155 -8.28 97.93 36.97
CA GLU A 1155 -8.56 96.55 37.38
C GLU A 1155 -8.84 95.67 36.16
N LEU A 1156 -9.64 96.12 35.19
CA LEU A 1156 -9.91 95.36 33.96
C LEU A 1156 -8.65 95.13 33.12
N ARG A 1157 -7.78 96.14 32.94
CA ARG A 1157 -6.49 95.99 32.24
C ARG A 1157 -5.54 95.05 32.99
N TYR A 1158 -5.47 95.14 34.32
CA TYR A 1158 -4.69 94.24 35.16
C TYR A 1158 -5.20 92.79 35.08
N ARG A 1159 -6.53 92.59 35.05
CA ARG A 1159 -7.15 91.26 34.84
C ARG A 1159 -6.83 90.69 33.46
N ASP A 1160 -6.84 91.50 32.40
CA ASP A 1160 -6.40 91.05 31.06
C ASP A 1160 -4.91 90.66 31.07
N VAL A 1161 -4.03 91.41 31.73
CA VAL A 1161 -2.61 91.00 31.89
C VAL A 1161 -2.47 89.70 32.69
N GLN A 1162 -3.21 89.51 33.78
CA GLN A 1162 -3.25 88.23 34.51
C GLN A 1162 -3.70 87.08 33.61
N GLU A 1163 -4.75 87.29 32.82
CA GLU A 1163 -5.30 86.28 31.92
C GLU A 1163 -4.31 85.91 30.79
N ARG A 1164 -3.59 86.88 30.22
CA ARG A 1164 -2.50 86.60 29.25
C ARG A 1164 -1.42 85.70 29.83
N TYR A 1165 -1.01 85.94 31.08
CA TYR A 1165 -0.05 85.07 31.76
C TYR A 1165 -0.63 83.68 32.05
N ARG A 1166 -1.90 83.59 32.49
CA ARG A 1166 -2.62 82.32 32.69
C ARG A 1166 -2.70 81.49 31.40
N THR A 1167 -3.03 82.13 30.27
CA THR A 1167 -3.07 81.48 28.94
C THR A 1167 -1.69 80.97 28.53
N MET A 1168 -0.60 81.72 28.75
CA MET A 1168 0.76 81.23 28.45
C MET A 1168 1.16 80.00 29.28
N VAL A 1169 0.82 79.98 30.57
CA VAL A 1169 1.04 78.81 31.44
C VAL A 1169 0.24 77.60 30.93
N MET A 1170 -1.02 77.79 30.54
CA MET A 1170 -1.90 76.72 30.03
C MET A 1170 -1.36 76.01 28.77
N TYR A 1171 -0.50 76.66 27.98
CA TYR A 1171 0.19 76.05 26.83
C TYR A 1171 1.67 75.72 27.07
N ASN A 1172 2.12 75.69 28.33
CA ASN A 1172 3.51 75.44 28.75
C ASN A 1172 4.55 76.39 28.10
N ILE A 1173 4.19 77.67 27.96
CA ILE A 1173 5.05 78.68 27.34
C ILE A 1173 5.88 79.37 28.41
N TYR A 1174 7.17 79.06 28.47
CA TYR A 1174 8.10 79.63 29.45
C TYR A 1174 8.25 81.16 29.30
N VAL A 1175 7.90 81.87 30.37
CA VAL A 1175 8.13 83.32 30.55
C VAL A 1175 9.44 83.52 31.29
N SER A 1176 10.33 84.37 30.75
CA SER A 1176 11.59 84.75 31.42
C SER A 1176 11.31 85.61 32.67
N GLU A 1177 11.95 85.31 33.79
CA GLU A 1177 11.85 86.08 35.05
C GLU A 1177 12.46 87.49 34.98
N GLN A 1178 11.74 88.40 34.32
CA GLN A 1178 11.98 89.84 34.36
C GLN A 1178 10.62 90.54 34.44
N LEU A 1179 10.08 90.57 35.66
CA LEU A 1179 8.87 91.28 36.06
C LEU A 1179 9.23 92.23 37.22
N PRO A 1180 8.64 93.44 37.33
CA PRO A 1180 8.87 94.33 38.47
C PRO A 1180 8.51 93.66 39.79
N SER A 1181 9.34 93.84 40.82
CA SER A 1181 9.21 93.12 42.10
C SER A 1181 7.89 93.36 42.84
N ALA A 1182 7.16 94.43 42.50
CA ALA A 1182 5.82 94.72 43.01
C ALA A 1182 4.73 93.71 42.58
N PHE A 1183 4.96 92.88 41.55
CA PHE A 1183 3.91 92.04 40.94
C PHE A 1183 4.13 90.52 41.04
N TYR A 1184 5.09 90.03 41.84
CA TYR A 1184 5.33 88.57 42.01
C TYR A 1184 4.09 87.79 42.47
N GLY A 1185 3.11 88.43 43.14
CA GLY A 1185 1.83 87.83 43.49
C GLY A 1185 0.93 87.42 42.31
N CYS A 1186 1.29 87.74 41.06
CA CYS A 1186 0.56 87.28 39.87
C CYS A 1186 1.00 85.93 39.31
N VAL A 1187 2.16 85.41 39.72
CA VAL A 1187 2.79 84.22 39.10
C VAL A 1187 2.81 83.00 40.04
N GLY A 1188 2.20 83.14 41.23
CA GLY A 1188 2.21 82.13 42.28
C GLY A 1188 0.83 81.76 42.81
N HIS A 1189 0.02 81.09 41.98
CA HIS A 1189 -0.96 80.12 42.49
C HIS A 1189 -1.39 79.05 41.49
#